data_AF-A0A316WL84-F1
#
_entry.id   AF-A0A316WL84-F1
#
_cell.length_a   1.000
_cell.length_b   1.000
_cell.length_c   1.000
_cell.angle_alpha   90.00
_cell.angle_beta   90.00
_cell.angle_gamma   90.00
#
_symmetry.space_group_name_H-M   'P 1'
#
loop_
_entity.id
_entity.type
_entity.pdbx_description
1 polymer ?
#
loop_
_entity_poly.entity_id
_entity_poly.type
_entity_poly.pdbx_seq_one_letter_code
_entity_poly.pdbx_strand_id
1 'polypeptide(L)'
;MHVKIVSHDASKSQSSSNIIQYLDKENEKKKIENEHLILEGKEDEINPNSVEYFFNQDYNPYDLEDPNSKVNVYEASSKLDANRGTQNLSASNFYMLNISPSQQELEHMQMIALDELKNRGLVLENIEGDQTALDFYNEQKDQLMKIQMKLYTQDIMEEYARLMDREIYANQDALPTDSERKDMKPLIEERYNQFLKEKGIQLGKEKSETDFTTLDKFKVKQEYPHGKIFTFYSADIDKNIDLFVPEGKYKIEADKLFIDDEYYSDKYNTIIDKEKSKREQIEIPGLVKESSDYFTDFIREEKVLITEKWESFDKDLKLYFNKDEFEVKNGICHIPQSVYDNKVYEVKSQILGKELADIKKEKLDKVLKEKNFDISKGINEKGEEFYLYPDKVPSKEEFKKLNIKASVDFNNYLVEKGYLPERKGFSISNWNDKTSIKSEILAESDKALLLLIDDERLKEPAQIWAGKFSVTDKESGELTRDENGNLQMISDFYEHKIQELLDKESENKVEFSEFQELESHREKFIKNSESLQFSFDNPGLKEPLTFNVQYEDVLKAPNGSFTMEKALLEHKLEKHIIRQAEKEFPKDFEKIKENVNKEMLEAKDFLKNKEIESRFKNFLVEKQVLQEQSKTENYFVQASIVEAKNNSTMIAYKPENRQEEVRLWVNNKLISQSDEKGIYFKNEKEINKLLDKAIERDNERKQIVKIDFSKVETEDKKHKEESYKNFVFYADAPGLSEPIKFSIKESDLKQEGDQFYIEKYKLDNKVETAVKFGITKEFGNVKDDIKNEVWKEKGFDTTKRKITGKDLMYYAKIETERKYNHKDKAVIKNKPILAKIKEYQESKNPFDKMKIGDLEKQLLKDKYTGEIITEGLKKGGLNYHSHIVVSRHDKTSINPKDKVSMSPNANQKDGQVNNGAKVGFNRDEFSKNVEKIFDEKFEYNRPEKEKYAYLNQQKKGLSEKVATRAKGMLKGEIKKEIMKHTGMNTVKNELNPIQKIKSELMPVPIPTSFPKSKLDLVIKAVKMVKNLVVDKGIHY
;
A
#
# COMPACT_ATOMS: atom_id res chain seq x y z
N MET A 1 10.66 -17.28 44.39
CA MET A 1 10.34 -16.86 43.01
C MET A 1 11.06 -15.57 42.60
N HIS A 2 11.53 -15.47 41.36
CA HIS A 2 12.03 -14.23 40.75
C HIS A 2 11.33 -13.96 39.42
N VAL A 3 10.72 -12.78 39.30
CA VAL A 3 10.00 -12.31 38.10
C VAL A 3 10.68 -11.04 37.58
N LYS A 4 10.98 -10.99 36.28
CA LYS A 4 11.56 -9.79 35.64
C LYS A 4 10.90 -9.53 34.30
N ILE A 5 10.43 -8.30 34.12
CA ILE A 5 9.88 -7.82 32.84
C ILE A 5 10.91 -6.88 32.21
N VAL A 6 11.25 -7.13 30.95
CA VAL A 6 12.18 -6.32 30.15
C VAL A 6 11.47 -5.87 28.89
N SER A 7 11.52 -4.58 28.59
CA SER A 7 10.99 -4.05 27.33
C SER A 7 11.98 -4.18 26.20
N HIS A 8 11.46 -4.49 25.02
CA HIS A 8 12.19 -4.35 23.78
C HIS A 8 12.63 -2.90 23.56
N ASP A 9 13.91 -2.72 23.23
CA ASP A 9 14.53 -1.44 22.89
C ASP A 9 14.53 -1.26 21.37
N ALA A 10 13.47 -0.62 20.86
CA ALA A 10 13.26 -0.40 19.43
C ALA A 10 14.34 0.45 18.76
N SER A 11 15.18 1.15 19.55
CA SER A 11 16.32 1.90 19.01
C SER A 11 17.49 1.00 18.60
N LYS A 12 17.59 -0.21 19.15
CA LYS A 12 18.68 -1.17 18.88
C LYS A 12 18.32 -2.21 17.84
N SER A 13 17.07 -2.66 17.84
CA SER A 13 16.51 -3.61 16.89
C SER A 13 15.03 -3.30 16.74
N GLN A 14 14.45 -3.48 15.56
CA GLN A 14 12.99 -3.40 15.37
C GLN A 14 12.33 -4.79 15.38
N SER A 15 13.16 -5.84 15.30
CA SER A 15 12.78 -7.23 15.18
C SER A 15 13.07 -8.00 16.46
N SER A 16 12.21 -8.99 16.75
CA SER A 16 12.37 -9.99 17.80
C SER A 16 13.37 -11.10 17.45
N SER A 17 13.87 -11.16 16.22
CA SER A 17 14.81 -12.20 15.76
C SER A 17 16.01 -12.38 16.69
N ASN A 18 16.70 -11.28 17.04
CA ASN A 18 17.87 -11.29 17.92
C ASN A 18 17.57 -11.90 19.29
N ILE A 19 16.39 -11.59 19.85
CA ILE A 19 16.05 -12.06 21.19
C ILE A 19 15.57 -13.51 21.16
N ILE A 20 14.78 -13.90 20.16
CA ILE A 20 14.32 -15.27 19.98
C ILE A 20 15.50 -16.20 19.67
N GLN A 21 16.44 -15.76 18.82
CA GLN A 21 17.67 -16.50 18.53
C GLN A 21 18.57 -16.62 19.77
N TYR A 22 18.70 -15.55 20.57
CA TYR A 22 19.45 -15.62 21.83
C TYR A 22 18.88 -16.66 22.81
N LEU A 23 17.56 -16.80 22.86
CA LEU A 23 16.88 -17.83 23.67
C LEU A 23 17.05 -19.24 23.08
N ASP A 24 17.52 -19.37 21.83
CA ASP A 24 17.79 -20.67 21.21
C ASP A 24 19.16 -21.27 21.57
N LYS A 25 19.98 -20.53 22.32
CA LYS A 25 21.37 -20.88 22.70
C LYS A 25 21.56 -22.29 23.31
N GLU A 26 20.60 -22.80 24.10
CA GLU A 26 20.72 -24.13 24.71
C GLU A 26 20.63 -25.26 23.67
N ASN A 27 19.99 -25.01 22.52
CA ASN A 27 19.86 -25.99 21.45
C ASN A 27 21.09 -26.04 20.53
N GLU A 28 21.92 -24.99 20.48
CA GLU A 28 23.01 -24.87 19.50
C GLU A 28 23.93 -26.09 19.48
N LYS A 29 24.37 -26.54 20.67
CA LYS A 29 25.25 -27.71 20.78
C LYS A 29 24.61 -28.96 20.20
N LYS A 30 23.33 -29.21 20.54
CA LYS A 30 22.61 -30.40 20.08
C LYS A 30 22.28 -30.32 18.59
N LYS A 31 21.95 -29.13 18.07
CA LYS A 31 21.76 -28.90 16.64
C LYS A 31 23.02 -29.21 15.83
N ILE A 32 24.20 -28.78 16.31
CA ILE A 32 25.49 -29.10 15.69
C ILE A 32 25.76 -30.62 15.76
N GLU A 33 25.49 -31.26 16.90
CA GLU A 33 25.62 -32.72 17.03
C GLU A 33 24.71 -33.46 16.03
N ASN A 34 23.50 -32.96 15.79
CA ASN A 34 22.52 -33.58 14.89
C ASN A 34 22.72 -33.19 13.40
N GLU A 35 23.55 -32.19 13.09
CA GLU A 35 23.71 -31.62 11.74
C GLU A 35 24.14 -32.67 10.70
N HIS A 36 25.05 -33.57 11.07
CA HIS A 36 25.48 -34.66 10.20
C HIS A 36 24.34 -35.63 9.85
N LEU A 37 23.42 -35.91 10.79
CA LEU A 37 22.27 -36.79 10.54
C LEU A 37 21.28 -36.14 9.56
N ILE A 38 21.08 -34.83 9.66
CA ILE A 38 20.23 -34.06 8.73
C ILE A 38 20.84 -34.08 7.32
N LEU A 39 22.15 -33.80 7.21
CA LEU A 39 22.84 -33.78 5.91
C LEU A 39 22.88 -35.17 5.24
N GLU A 40 22.86 -36.24 6.02
CA GLU A 40 22.80 -37.62 5.55
C GLU A 40 21.35 -38.11 5.27
N GLY A 41 20.33 -37.27 5.46
CA GLY A 41 18.92 -37.62 5.28
C GLY A 41 18.38 -38.61 6.32
N LYS A 42 19.02 -38.71 7.49
CA LYS A 42 18.68 -39.60 8.61
C LYS A 42 18.00 -38.84 9.75
N GLU A 43 17.06 -37.97 9.41
CA GLU A 43 16.35 -37.15 10.39
C GLU A 43 15.57 -38.00 11.41
N ASP A 44 15.11 -39.19 10.99
CA ASP A 44 14.42 -40.17 11.84
C ASP A 44 15.30 -40.75 12.96
N GLU A 45 16.64 -40.63 12.87
CA GLU A 45 17.57 -41.07 13.91
C GLU A 45 17.79 -40.00 15.00
N ILE A 46 17.31 -38.78 14.78
CA ILE A 46 17.42 -37.68 15.75
C ILE A 46 16.40 -37.88 16.86
N ASN A 47 16.85 -37.88 18.12
CA ASN A 47 15.92 -37.84 19.25
C ASN A 47 15.06 -36.54 19.14
N PRO A 48 13.73 -36.65 18.97
CA PRO A 48 12.85 -35.51 18.76
C PRO A 48 12.80 -34.56 19.97
N ASN A 49 13.15 -35.05 21.16
CA ASN A 49 13.20 -34.29 22.41
C ASN A 49 14.59 -33.71 22.72
N SER A 50 15.56 -33.92 21.82
CA SER A 50 16.94 -33.50 22.05
C SER A 50 17.13 -31.99 22.09
N VAL A 51 16.20 -31.24 21.51
CA VAL A 51 16.14 -29.77 21.52
C VAL A 51 14.82 -29.30 22.11
N GLU A 52 14.85 -28.17 22.82
CA GLU A 52 13.63 -27.54 23.34
C GLU A 52 13.12 -26.51 22.33
N TYR A 53 11.90 -26.69 21.83
CA TYR A 53 11.24 -25.72 20.95
C TYR A 53 10.51 -24.63 21.75
N PHE A 54 10.11 -23.56 21.08
CA PHE A 54 9.19 -22.60 21.68
C PHE A 54 7.78 -23.18 21.73
N PHE A 55 7.04 -22.81 22.77
CA PHE A 55 5.61 -23.08 22.87
C PHE A 55 4.82 -21.78 22.99
N ASN A 56 3.55 -21.79 22.62
CA ASN A 56 2.69 -20.60 22.63
C ASN A 56 1.47 -20.76 23.55
N GLN A 57 0.57 -19.77 23.55
CA GLN A 57 -0.66 -19.75 24.36
C GLN A 57 -1.60 -20.94 24.15
N ASP A 58 -1.57 -21.57 22.97
CA ASP A 58 -2.43 -22.68 22.58
C ASP A 58 -1.78 -24.05 22.84
N TYR A 59 -0.67 -24.08 23.59
CA TYR A 59 0.01 -25.32 23.98
C TYR A 59 -0.94 -26.34 24.60
N ASN A 60 -0.95 -27.55 24.03
CA ASN A 60 -1.74 -28.68 24.49
C ASN A 60 -0.82 -29.77 25.08
N PRO A 61 -0.82 -29.97 26.41
CA PRO A 61 0.02 -30.99 27.04
C PRO A 61 -0.40 -32.43 26.70
N TYR A 62 -1.60 -32.65 26.15
CA TYR A 62 -2.13 -33.98 25.85
C TYR A 62 -1.79 -34.48 24.44
N ASP A 63 -1.17 -33.65 23.61
CA ASP A 63 -0.75 -33.98 22.24
C ASP A 63 0.77 -33.89 22.11
N LEU A 64 1.44 -35.04 21.94
CA LEU A 64 2.89 -35.12 21.78
C LEU A 64 3.39 -34.44 20.50
N GLU A 65 2.52 -34.34 19.50
CA GLU A 65 2.80 -33.74 18.20
C GLU A 65 2.21 -32.33 18.08
N ASP A 66 1.83 -31.71 19.21
CA ASP A 66 1.22 -30.38 19.22
C ASP A 66 2.13 -29.36 18.51
N PRO A 67 1.70 -28.80 17.37
CA PRO A 67 2.48 -27.81 16.63
C PRO A 67 2.72 -26.56 17.47
N ASN A 68 1.85 -26.25 18.44
CA ASN A 68 2.02 -25.11 19.35
C ASN A 68 3.09 -25.33 20.41
N SER A 69 3.69 -26.52 20.48
CA SER A 69 4.84 -26.87 21.32
C SER A 69 6.15 -27.03 20.54
N LYS A 70 6.07 -27.02 19.19
CA LYS A 70 7.17 -27.24 18.25
C LYS A 70 7.47 -25.99 17.41
N VAL A 71 7.28 -24.81 17.98
CA VAL A 71 7.47 -23.55 17.26
C VAL A 71 8.97 -23.25 17.12
N ASN A 72 9.41 -23.00 15.88
CA ASN A 72 10.80 -22.66 15.60
C ASN A 72 11.09 -21.15 15.72
N VAL A 73 12.37 -20.78 15.71
CA VAL A 73 12.85 -19.40 15.88
C VAL A 73 12.29 -18.44 14.82
N TYR A 74 12.24 -18.87 13.55
CA TYR A 74 11.74 -18.04 12.45
C TYR A 74 10.24 -17.77 12.61
N GLU A 75 9.45 -18.80 12.90
CA GLU A 75 8.00 -18.66 13.07
C GLU A 75 7.67 -17.75 14.25
N ALA A 76 8.30 -17.96 15.41
CA ALA A 76 8.06 -17.15 16.60
C ALA A 76 8.41 -15.68 16.35
N SER A 77 9.57 -15.40 15.76
CA SER A 77 10.01 -14.03 15.48
C SER A 77 9.13 -13.34 14.43
N SER A 78 8.82 -14.03 13.34
CA SER A 78 7.98 -13.50 12.25
C SER A 78 6.56 -13.14 12.75
N LYS A 79 5.92 -14.02 13.53
CA LYS A 79 4.58 -13.77 14.08
C LYS A 79 4.59 -12.61 15.09
N LEU A 80 5.57 -12.55 16.00
CA LEU A 80 5.71 -11.43 16.93
C LEU A 80 5.92 -10.08 16.21
N ASP A 81 6.77 -10.07 15.18
CA ASP A 81 7.10 -8.86 14.44
C ASP A 81 5.94 -8.39 13.57
N ALA A 82 5.13 -9.30 13.03
CA ALA A 82 3.92 -8.94 12.27
C ALA A 82 2.83 -8.33 13.18
N ASN A 83 2.78 -8.70 14.46
CA ASN A 83 1.72 -8.27 15.38
C ASN A 83 1.92 -6.87 16.01
N ARG A 84 2.07 -5.84 15.17
CA ARG A 84 2.41 -4.46 15.61
C ARG A 84 1.23 -3.48 15.70
N GLY A 85 0.08 -3.80 15.10
CA GLY A 85 -1.04 -2.87 15.02
C GLY A 85 -0.68 -1.61 14.24
N THR A 86 -1.17 -0.46 14.69
CA THR A 86 -0.88 0.86 14.07
C THR A 86 0.36 1.56 14.66
N GLN A 87 1.13 0.90 15.53
CA GLN A 87 2.30 1.49 16.17
C GLN A 87 3.45 1.67 15.17
N ASN A 88 4.22 2.74 15.36
CA ASN A 88 5.43 3.00 14.58
C ASN A 88 6.57 2.03 14.95
N LEU A 89 7.59 1.97 14.08
CA LEU A 89 8.75 1.09 14.26
C LEU A 89 9.67 1.50 15.42
N SER A 90 9.58 2.76 15.89
CA SER A 90 10.36 3.25 17.03
C SER A 90 9.73 2.90 18.39
N ALA A 91 8.53 2.33 18.40
CA ALA A 91 7.87 1.85 19.61
C ALA A 91 8.19 0.39 19.89
N SER A 92 8.21 0.03 21.17
CA SER A 92 8.36 -1.36 21.62
C SER A 92 7.19 -2.21 21.11
N ASN A 93 7.49 -3.35 20.47
CA ASN A 93 6.48 -4.25 19.89
C ASN A 93 6.24 -5.53 20.70
N PHE A 94 7.14 -5.86 21.63
CA PHE A 94 7.04 -7.04 22.48
C PHE A 94 7.78 -6.82 23.81
N TYR A 95 7.49 -7.67 24.78
CA TYR A 95 8.08 -7.65 26.11
C TYR A 95 8.60 -9.04 26.46
N MET A 96 9.70 -9.09 27.19
CA MET A 96 10.24 -10.34 27.73
C MET A 96 9.88 -10.44 29.21
N LEU A 97 9.27 -11.56 29.61
CA LEU A 97 9.05 -11.94 30.99
C LEU A 97 9.94 -13.14 31.32
N ASN A 98 10.74 -13.00 32.38
CA ASN A 98 11.58 -14.07 32.89
C ASN A 98 10.99 -14.57 34.20
N ILE A 99 10.53 -15.82 34.20
CA ILE A 99 9.94 -16.49 35.37
C ILE A 99 10.94 -17.52 35.87
N SER A 100 11.42 -17.28 37.08
CA SER A 100 12.54 -18.03 37.65
C SER A 100 12.18 -18.53 39.05
N PRO A 101 11.72 -19.79 39.17
CA PRO A 101 11.62 -20.43 40.46
C PRO A 101 12.99 -20.48 41.16
N SER A 102 12.96 -20.43 42.48
CA SER A 102 14.10 -20.61 43.37
C SER A 102 14.48 -22.07 43.47
N GLN A 103 15.65 -22.35 44.05
CA GLN A 103 16.12 -23.71 44.20
C GLN A 103 15.11 -24.59 44.97
N GLN A 104 14.57 -24.10 46.09
CA GLN A 104 13.62 -24.87 46.92
C GLN A 104 12.31 -25.15 46.16
N GLU A 105 11.83 -24.18 45.38
CA GLU A 105 10.66 -24.35 44.51
C GLU A 105 10.93 -25.41 43.42
N LEU A 106 12.13 -25.42 42.82
CA LEU A 106 12.52 -26.42 41.81
C LEU A 106 12.73 -27.82 42.38
N GLU A 107 13.28 -27.93 43.59
CA GLU A 107 13.42 -29.20 44.31
C GLU A 107 12.04 -29.80 44.62
N HIS A 108 11.07 -28.96 45.00
CA HIS A 108 9.68 -29.39 45.21
C HIS A 108 9.03 -29.90 43.91
N MET A 109 9.20 -29.19 42.80
CA MET A 109 8.74 -29.66 41.47
C MET A 109 9.41 -30.97 41.05
N GLN A 110 10.70 -31.13 41.37
CA GLN A 110 11.42 -32.36 41.11
C GLN A 110 10.84 -33.53 41.90
N MET A 111 10.49 -33.33 43.17
CA MET A 111 9.84 -34.37 43.97
C MET A 111 8.51 -34.84 43.34
N ILE A 112 7.73 -33.91 42.80
CA ILE A 112 6.49 -34.22 42.07
C ILE A 112 6.79 -35.06 40.82
N ALA A 113 7.80 -34.69 40.04
CA ALA A 113 8.21 -35.45 38.86
C ALA A 113 8.70 -36.86 39.22
N LEU A 114 9.49 -37.00 40.29
CA LEU A 114 10.00 -38.29 40.76
C LEU A 114 8.87 -39.21 41.22
N ASP A 115 7.89 -38.67 41.95
CA ASP A 115 6.72 -39.44 42.38
C ASP A 115 5.87 -39.89 41.18
N GLU A 116 5.72 -39.04 40.17
CA GLU A 116 5.02 -39.38 38.94
C GLU A 116 5.74 -40.47 38.13
N LEU A 117 7.06 -40.42 38.01
CA LEU A 117 7.85 -41.50 37.38
C LEU A 117 7.66 -42.82 38.12
N LYS A 118 7.67 -42.77 39.46
CA LYS A 118 7.41 -43.95 40.30
C LYS A 118 6.01 -44.50 40.06
N ASN A 119 4.97 -43.66 39.97
CA ASN A 119 3.61 -44.06 39.65
C ASN A 119 3.51 -44.71 38.26
N ARG A 120 4.33 -44.25 37.30
CA ARG A 120 4.48 -44.84 35.95
C ARG A 120 5.34 -46.11 35.92
N GLY A 121 5.86 -46.55 37.07
CA GLY A 121 6.67 -47.77 37.19
C GLY A 121 8.17 -47.60 36.89
N LEU A 122 8.65 -46.36 36.73
CA LEU A 122 10.07 -46.03 36.55
C LEU A 122 10.68 -45.68 37.92
N VAL A 123 11.35 -46.65 38.54
CA VAL A 123 11.97 -46.51 39.88
C VAL A 123 13.48 -46.47 39.74
N LEU A 124 14.11 -45.40 40.22
CA LEU A 124 15.55 -45.15 40.08
C LEU A 124 16.42 -46.31 40.61
N GLU A 125 16.11 -46.82 41.80
CA GLU A 125 16.85 -47.92 42.46
C GLU A 125 16.93 -49.20 41.60
N ASN A 126 15.95 -49.42 40.72
CA ASN A 126 15.89 -50.61 39.86
C ASN A 126 16.75 -50.49 38.58
N ILE A 127 17.27 -49.30 38.28
CA ILE A 127 17.91 -48.97 36.99
C ILE A 127 19.29 -48.33 37.12
N GLU A 128 19.78 -48.09 38.34
CA GLU A 128 21.10 -47.49 38.60
C GLU A 128 22.29 -48.28 38.00
N GLY A 129 22.12 -49.58 37.74
CA GLY A 129 23.13 -50.44 37.13
C GLY A 129 23.20 -50.40 35.60
N ASP A 130 22.25 -49.75 34.91
CA ASP A 130 22.19 -49.67 33.45
C ASP A 130 22.20 -48.20 32.99
N GLN A 131 23.29 -47.82 32.33
CA GLN A 131 23.48 -46.45 31.84
C GLN A 131 22.38 -46.02 30.86
N THR A 132 21.90 -46.91 29.99
CA THR A 132 20.85 -46.59 29.01
C THR A 132 19.52 -46.36 29.70
N ALA A 133 19.20 -47.18 30.70
CA ALA A 133 17.99 -47.01 31.51
C ALA A 133 18.03 -45.73 32.36
N LEU A 134 19.20 -45.39 32.90
CA LEU A 134 19.43 -44.16 33.66
C LEU A 134 19.31 -42.90 32.77
N ASP A 135 19.85 -42.94 31.55
CA ASP A 135 19.72 -41.85 30.58
C ASP A 135 18.25 -41.64 30.21
N PHE A 136 17.51 -42.71 29.94
CA PHE A 136 16.06 -42.66 29.69
C PHE A 136 15.29 -42.08 30.88
N TYR A 137 15.58 -42.53 32.10
CA TYR A 137 14.93 -42.01 33.31
C TYR A 137 15.16 -40.50 33.49
N ASN A 138 16.39 -40.04 33.26
CA ASN A 138 16.71 -38.62 33.34
C ASN A 138 16.02 -37.80 32.25
N GLU A 139 15.89 -38.33 31.03
CA GLU A 139 15.10 -37.72 29.96
C GLU A 139 13.62 -37.60 30.35
N GLN A 140 13.01 -38.66 30.87
CA GLN A 140 11.60 -38.63 31.30
C GLN A 140 11.36 -37.65 32.46
N LYS A 141 12.31 -37.58 33.40
CA LYS A 141 12.29 -36.59 34.49
C LYS A 141 12.38 -35.16 33.95
N ASP A 142 13.28 -34.91 32.99
CA ASP A 142 13.43 -33.60 32.35
C ASP A 142 12.14 -33.18 31.63
N GLN A 143 11.51 -34.10 30.89
CA GLN A 143 10.24 -33.84 30.21
C GLN A 143 9.12 -33.49 31.20
N LEU A 144 8.99 -34.22 32.31
CA LEU A 144 8.02 -33.91 33.35
C LEU A 144 8.28 -32.54 34.01
N MET A 145 9.54 -32.17 34.24
CA MET A 145 9.89 -30.84 34.74
C MET A 145 9.52 -29.74 33.75
N LYS A 146 9.78 -29.95 32.46
CA LYS A 146 9.42 -29.01 31.39
C LYS A 146 7.91 -28.85 31.24
N ILE A 147 7.14 -29.94 31.24
CA ILE A 147 5.67 -29.90 31.17
C ILE A 147 5.10 -29.12 32.34
N GLN A 148 5.56 -29.39 33.57
CA GLN A 148 5.17 -28.62 34.75
C GLN A 148 5.47 -27.11 34.59
N MET A 149 6.63 -26.75 34.05
CA MET A 149 6.99 -25.36 33.77
C MET A 149 6.14 -24.72 32.65
N LYS A 150 5.77 -25.48 31.61
CA LYS A 150 4.91 -25.02 30.51
C LYS A 150 3.49 -24.70 31.00
N LEU A 151 2.91 -25.62 31.79
CA LEU A 151 1.61 -25.43 32.42
C LEU A 151 1.59 -24.23 33.37
N TYR A 152 2.62 -24.12 34.22
CA TYR A 152 2.77 -22.97 35.10
C TYR A 152 2.93 -21.65 34.32
N THR A 153 3.59 -21.68 33.15
CA THR A 153 3.70 -20.53 32.27
C THR A 153 2.34 -20.10 31.71
N GLN A 154 1.47 -21.04 31.32
CA GLN A 154 0.12 -20.72 30.86
C GLN A 154 -0.70 -20.01 31.94
N ASP A 155 -0.67 -20.50 33.18
CA ASP A 155 -1.38 -19.87 34.31
C ASP A 155 -0.88 -18.45 34.62
N ILE A 156 0.44 -18.22 34.51
CA ILE A 156 1.02 -16.88 34.64
C ILE A 156 0.53 -15.95 33.53
N MET A 157 0.45 -16.45 32.30
CA MET A 157 0.02 -15.63 31.15
C MET A 157 -1.49 -15.35 31.17
N GLU A 158 -2.30 -16.23 31.75
CA GLU A 158 -3.70 -15.94 32.08
C GLU A 158 -3.81 -14.79 33.09
N GLU A 159 -3.02 -14.84 34.17
CA GLU A 159 -2.97 -13.77 35.16
C GLU A 159 -2.42 -12.45 34.58
N TYR A 160 -1.46 -12.53 33.65
CA TYR A 160 -0.95 -11.38 32.91
C TYR A 160 -2.07 -10.71 32.10
N ALA A 161 -2.88 -11.49 31.38
CA ALA A 161 -4.04 -10.97 30.64
C ALA A 161 -5.08 -10.35 31.58
N ARG A 162 -5.39 -11.04 32.70
CA ARG A 162 -6.36 -10.56 33.71
C ARG A 162 -5.96 -9.20 34.29
N LEU A 163 -4.68 -9.01 34.63
CA LEU A 163 -4.18 -7.74 35.18
C LEU A 163 -4.06 -6.62 34.15
N MET A 164 -4.05 -6.92 32.86
CA MET A 164 -4.14 -5.90 31.80
C MET A 164 -5.54 -5.27 31.73
N ASP A 165 -6.58 -6.00 32.16
CA ASP A 165 -7.97 -5.57 32.22
C ASP A 165 -8.47 -4.90 30.92
N ARG A 166 -8.18 -5.55 29.79
CA ARG A 166 -8.54 -5.08 28.45
C ARG A 166 -9.74 -5.81 27.88
N GLU A 167 -10.46 -5.14 27.01
CA GLU A 167 -11.58 -5.71 26.25
C GLU A 167 -11.23 -5.79 24.77
N ILE A 168 -11.67 -6.88 24.14
CA ILE A 168 -11.56 -7.15 22.71
C ILE A 168 -12.95 -7.46 22.15
N TYR A 169 -13.15 -7.32 20.84
CA TYR A 169 -14.39 -7.80 20.22
C TYR A 169 -14.45 -9.32 20.30
N ALA A 170 -15.62 -9.84 20.66
CA ALA A 170 -15.84 -11.27 20.85
C ALA A 170 -15.75 -12.02 19.52
N ASN A 171 -16.30 -11.44 18.45
CA ASN A 171 -16.40 -12.03 17.12
C ASN A 171 -15.69 -11.14 16.08
N GLN A 172 -14.37 -11.30 15.95
CA GLN A 172 -13.53 -10.46 15.08
C GLN A 172 -13.84 -10.62 13.58
N ASP A 173 -14.27 -11.81 13.16
CA ASP A 173 -14.66 -12.09 11.78
C ASP A 173 -16.01 -11.43 11.40
N ALA A 174 -16.79 -11.02 12.39
CA ALA A 174 -18.08 -10.33 12.22
C ALA A 174 -17.95 -8.80 12.28
N LEU A 175 -16.73 -8.27 12.19
CA LEU A 175 -16.45 -6.83 12.14
C LEU A 175 -16.38 -6.32 10.70
N PRO A 176 -16.65 -5.02 10.47
CA PRO A 176 -16.60 -4.45 9.13
C PRO A 176 -15.18 -4.42 8.57
N THR A 177 -15.08 -4.59 7.24
CA THR A 177 -13.87 -4.42 6.44
C THR A 177 -13.44 -2.95 6.34
N ASP A 178 -12.21 -2.68 5.88
CA ASP A 178 -11.73 -1.30 5.73
C ASP A 178 -12.57 -0.45 4.74
N SER A 179 -13.17 -1.08 3.72
CA SER A 179 -14.07 -0.38 2.79
C SER A 179 -15.37 0.01 3.48
N GLU A 180 -16.03 -0.94 4.14
CA GLU A 180 -17.30 -0.68 4.86
C GLU A 180 -17.10 0.35 6.00
N ARG A 181 -15.96 0.31 6.69
CA ARG A 181 -15.59 1.33 7.68
C ARG A 181 -15.48 2.72 7.06
N LYS A 182 -14.95 2.82 5.84
CA LYS A 182 -14.80 4.10 5.13
C LYS A 182 -16.17 4.65 4.74
N ASP A 183 -17.08 3.79 4.29
CA ASP A 183 -18.44 4.16 3.89
C ASP A 183 -19.30 4.61 5.07
N MET A 184 -19.10 4.00 6.26
CA MET A 184 -19.81 4.40 7.49
C MET A 184 -19.19 5.61 8.20
N LYS A 185 -17.95 5.98 7.88
CA LYS A 185 -17.23 7.07 8.57
C LYS A 185 -17.97 8.42 8.53
N PRO A 186 -18.54 8.88 7.39
CA PRO A 186 -19.29 10.14 7.35
C PRO A 186 -20.45 10.17 8.34
N LEU A 187 -21.23 9.08 8.40
CA LEU A 187 -22.35 8.95 9.33
C LEU A 187 -21.91 8.98 10.80
N ILE A 188 -20.78 8.34 11.13
CA ILE A 188 -20.21 8.35 12.49
C ILE A 188 -19.78 9.78 12.88
N GLU A 189 -19.11 10.50 11.97
CA GLU A 189 -18.69 11.88 12.23
C GLU A 189 -19.90 12.83 12.33
N GLU A 190 -20.93 12.63 11.51
CA GLU A 190 -22.19 13.38 11.57
C GLU A 190 -22.87 13.23 12.93
N ARG A 191 -23.11 11.99 13.38
CA ARG A 191 -23.73 11.72 14.69
C ARG A 191 -22.87 12.23 15.86
N TYR A 192 -21.55 12.09 15.76
CA TYR A 192 -20.64 12.62 16.77
C TYR A 192 -20.70 14.15 16.84
N ASN A 193 -20.72 14.83 15.68
CA ASN A 193 -20.86 16.29 15.63
C ASN A 193 -22.22 16.76 16.15
N GLN A 194 -23.30 16.00 15.88
CA GLN A 194 -24.62 16.28 16.46
C GLN A 194 -24.58 16.18 17.99
N PHE A 195 -23.98 15.12 18.54
CA PHE A 195 -23.78 14.99 19.99
C PHE A 195 -23.02 16.18 20.58
N LEU A 196 -21.94 16.62 19.92
CA LEU A 196 -21.17 17.78 20.37
C LEU A 196 -22.02 19.06 20.38
N LYS A 197 -22.84 19.29 19.34
CA LYS A 197 -23.76 20.43 19.24
C LYS A 197 -24.82 20.40 20.34
N GLU A 198 -25.44 19.24 20.60
CA GLU A 198 -26.43 19.07 21.66
C GLU A 198 -25.87 19.34 23.06
N LYS A 199 -24.59 19.02 23.29
CA LYS A 199 -23.89 19.31 24.55
C LYS A 199 -23.26 20.69 24.61
N GLY A 200 -23.33 21.49 23.54
CA GLY A 200 -22.75 22.83 23.49
C GLY A 200 -21.22 22.83 23.45
N ILE A 201 -20.60 21.76 22.98
CA ILE A 201 -19.14 21.60 22.90
C ILE A 201 -18.64 22.06 21.53
N GLN A 202 -17.67 22.97 21.51
CA GLN A 202 -17.04 23.45 20.28
C GLN A 202 -15.63 22.85 20.11
N LEU A 203 -15.39 22.16 18.99
CA LEU A 203 -14.13 21.50 18.66
C LEU A 203 -13.52 22.12 17.37
N GLY A 204 -12.71 23.17 17.53
CA GLY A 204 -11.98 23.84 16.44
C GLY A 204 -12.88 24.55 15.42
N LYS A 205 -12.31 25.45 14.58
CA LYS A 205 -13.05 26.19 13.54
C LYS A 205 -13.91 25.21 12.73
N GLU A 206 -15.24 25.36 12.77
CA GLU A 206 -16.10 24.90 11.68
C GLU A 206 -15.45 25.43 10.39
N LYS A 207 -15.08 24.55 9.47
CA LYS A 207 -14.76 25.00 8.12
C LYS A 207 -15.97 25.81 7.67
N SER A 208 -15.73 27.06 7.28
CA SER A 208 -16.74 27.95 6.71
C SER A 208 -17.63 27.16 5.76
N GLU A 209 -18.94 27.41 5.82
CA GLU A 209 -19.88 26.94 4.81
C GLU A 209 -19.23 27.12 3.43
N THR A 210 -18.96 26.00 2.77
CA THR A 210 -18.38 26.01 1.42
C THR A 210 -19.40 26.62 0.49
N ASP A 211 -19.07 27.77 -0.11
CA ASP A 211 -19.81 28.32 -1.24
C ASP A 211 -19.77 27.32 -2.41
N PHE A 212 -20.87 27.24 -3.18
CA PHE A 212 -21.02 26.26 -4.26
C PHE A 212 -21.33 26.95 -5.60
N THR A 213 -20.62 26.52 -6.65
CA THR A 213 -20.83 26.96 -8.03
C THR A 213 -21.94 26.10 -8.60
N THR A 214 -22.97 26.74 -9.15
CA THR A 214 -24.11 26.05 -9.75
C THR A 214 -23.93 25.89 -11.26
N LEU A 215 -24.14 24.67 -11.75
CA LEU A 215 -24.13 24.32 -13.16
C LEU A 215 -25.50 23.78 -13.56
N ASP A 216 -26.16 24.46 -14.50
CA ASP A 216 -27.52 24.13 -14.95
C ASP A 216 -27.57 22.98 -15.97
N LYS A 217 -26.44 22.68 -16.64
CA LYS A 217 -26.35 21.61 -17.65
C LYS A 217 -25.06 20.82 -17.47
N PHE A 218 -25.18 19.58 -17.01
CA PHE A 218 -24.04 18.70 -16.74
C PHE A 218 -24.40 17.23 -16.99
N LYS A 219 -23.38 16.38 -17.17
CA LYS A 219 -23.50 14.92 -17.30
C LYS A 219 -22.51 14.21 -16.40
N VAL A 220 -22.91 13.08 -15.80
CA VAL A 220 -21.97 12.18 -15.12
C VAL A 220 -21.32 11.28 -16.18
N LYS A 221 -20.03 11.48 -16.45
CA LYS A 221 -19.27 10.69 -17.42
C LYS A 221 -18.82 9.36 -16.85
N GLN A 222 -18.34 9.38 -15.61
CA GLN A 222 -17.82 8.19 -14.93
C GLN A 222 -17.91 8.35 -13.43
N GLU A 223 -18.33 7.28 -12.74
CA GLU A 223 -18.37 7.21 -11.30
C GLU A 223 -17.19 6.41 -10.76
N TYR A 224 -16.57 6.91 -9.69
CA TYR A 224 -15.50 6.24 -8.96
C TYR A 224 -15.87 6.14 -7.47
N PRO A 225 -15.29 5.20 -6.71
CA PRO A 225 -15.54 5.08 -5.27
C PRO A 225 -15.15 6.30 -4.40
N HIS A 226 -14.59 7.35 -5.00
CA HIS A 226 -14.08 8.53 -4.31
C HIS A 226 -14.48 9.86 -4.98
N GLY A 227 -15.44 9.82 -5.92
CA GLY A 227 -15.93 10.99 -6.63
C GLY A 227 -16.46 10.66 -8.02
N LYS A 228 -16.92 11.67 -8.74
CA LYS A 228 -17.50 11.53 -10.09
C LYS A 228 -16.80 12.46 -11.07
N ILE A 229 -16.72 12.06 -12.34
CA ILE A 229 -16.36 12.97 -13.43
C ILE A 229 -17.63 13.56 -14.00
N PHE A 230 -17.72 14.89 -13.94
CA PHE A 230 -18.79 15.67 -14.54
C PHE A 230 -18.31 16.27 -15.86
N THR A 231 -19.14 16.15 -16.90
CA THR A 231 -18.94 16.80 -18.19
C THR A 231 -19.94 17.95 -18.31
N PHE A 232 -19.47 19.15 -18.67
CA PHE A 232 -20.33 20.31 -18.91
C PHE A 232 -19.69 21.27 -19.93
N TYR A 233 -20.52 22.08 -20.56
CA TYR A 233 -20.09 23.03 -21.58
C TYR A 233 -19.44 24.26 -20.95
N SER A 234 -18.26 24.62 -21.45
CA SER A 234 -17.52 25.81 -21.06
C SER A 234 -17.62 26.88 -22.13
N ALA A 235 -18.28 27.99 -21.83
CA ALA A 235 -18.37 29.14 -22.74
C ALA A 235 -17.00 29.79 -23.02
N ASP A 236 -16.03 29.70 -22.09
CA ASP A 236 -14.70 30.32 -22.23
C ASP A 236 -13.85 29.73 -23.36
N ILE A 237 -14.15 28.49 -23.78
CA ILE A 237 -13.40 27.76 -24.81
C ILE A 237 -14.30 27.12 -25.87
N ASP A 238 -15.62 27.36 -25.80
CA ASP A 238 -16.64 26.83 -26.72
C ASP A 238 -16.55 25.29 -26.89
N LYS A 239 -16.36 24.59 -25.77
CA LYS A 239 -16.16 23.12 -25.73
C LYS A 239 -16.69 22.49 -24.44
N ASN A 240 -17.03 21.20 -24.52
CA ASN A 240 -17.32 20.40 -23.33
C ASN A 240 -16.04 20.04 -22.56
N ILE A 241 -16.06 20.18 -21.24
CA ILE A 241 -14.94 19.84 -20.36
C ILE A 241 -15.31 18.75 -19.38
N ASP A 242 -14.33 17.91 -19.04
CA ASP A 242 -14.45 16.89 -18.01
C ASP A 242 -13.74 17.34 -16.73
N LEU A 243 -14.49 17.36 -15.62
CA LEU A 243 -13.97 17.70 -14.30
C LEU A 243 -14.26 16.58 -13.31
N PHE A 244 -13.20 15.95 -12.78
CA PHE A 244 -13.34 15.06 -11.64
C PHE A 244 -13.64 15.88 -10.39
N VAL A 245 -14.66 15.50 -9.62
CA VAL A 245 -15.00 16.12 -8.34
C VAL A 245 -15.09 15.05 -7.25
N PRO A 246 -14.30 15.15 -6.17
CA PRO A 246 -14.31 14.19 -5.07
C PRO A 246 -15.66 14.10 -4.35
N GLU A 247 -15.93 12.93 -3.78
CA GLU A 247 -17.10 12.71 -2.92
C GLU A 247 -17.07 13.69 -1.72
N GLY A 248 -18.20 14.37 -1.47
CA GLY A 248 -18.31 15.42 -0.44
C GLY A 248 -17.94 16.83 -0.91
N LYS A 249 -17.54 17.02 -2.17
CA LYS A 249 -17.30 18.34 -2.80
C LYS A 249 -18.35 18.75 -3.84
N TYR A 250 -19.37 17.94 -4.05
CA TYR A 250 -20.49 18.26 -4.93
C TYR A 250 -21.82 17.85 -4.31
N LYS A 251 -22.91 18.47 -4.78
CA LYS A 251 -24.29 18.08 -4.50
C LYS A 251 -25.09 18.18 -5.79
N ILE A 252 -26.08 17.31 -5.96
CA ILE A 252 -27.02 17.36 -7.08
C ILE A 252 -28.40 17.59 -6.49
N GLU A 253 -29.01 18.73 -6.78
CA GLU A 253 -30.34 19.10 -6.30
C GLU A 253 -31.13 19.70 -7.48
N ALA A 254 -32.38 19.23 -7.67
CA ALA A 254 -33.27 19.72 -8.72
C ALA A 254 -32.64 19.81 -10.13
N ASP A 255 -31.94 18.74 -10.56
CA ASP A 255 -31.24 18.64 -11.84
C ASP A 255 -30.14 19.71 -12.06
N LYS A 256 -29.64 20.31 -10.98
CA LYS A 256 -28.48 21.22 -10.99
C LYS A 256 -27.33 20.63 -10.20
N LEU A 257 -26.12 20.85 -10.69
CA LEU A 257 -24.89 20.42 -10.05
C LEU A 257 -24.27 21.59 -9.27
N PHE A 258 -24.05 21.37 -7.99
CA PHE A 258 -23.38 22.29 -7.08
C PHE A 258 -21.98 21.75 -6.79
N ILE A 259 -20.93 22.50 -7.09
CA ILE A 259 -19.53 22.12 -6.82
C ILE A 259 -18.89 23.15 -5.89
N ASP A 260 -18.16 22.70 -4.88
CA ASP A 260 -17.33 23.53 -4.00
C ASP A 260 -16.54 24.60 -4.79
N ASP A 261 -16.78 25.89 -4.50
CA ASP A 261 -16.30 27.04 -5.29
C ASP A 261 -14.78 27.07 -5.41
N GLU A 262 -14.08 26.83 -4.30
CA GLU A 262 -12.62 26.86 -4.27
C GLU A 262 -12.03 25.73 -5.14
N TYR A 263 -12.67 24.57 -5.13
CA TYR A 263 -12.27 23.42 -5.95
C TYR A 263 -12.60 23.63 -7.43
N TYR A 264 -13.82 24.11 -7.71
CA TYR A 264 -14.26 24.42 -9.07
C TYR A 264 -13.32 25.44 -9.70
N SER A 265 -13.09 26.58 -9.05
CA SER A 265 -12.23 27.64 -9.56
C SER A 265 -10.79 27.18 -9.81
N ASP A 266 -10.20 26.41 -8.89
CA ASP A 266 -8.83 25.91 -9.03
C ASP A 266 -8.69 24.95 -10.23
N LYS A 267 -9.61 24.00 -10.37
CA LYS A 267 -9.53 22.96 -11.40
C LYS A 267 -10.05 23.42 -12.75
N TYR A 268 -11.14 24.18 -12.78
CA TYR A 268 -11.68 24.78 -14.00
C TYR A 268 -10.64 25.70 -14.65
N ASN A 269 -10.06 26.65 -13.91
CA ASN A 269 -9.05 27.55 -14.46
C ASN A 269 -7.81 26.80 -14.96
N THR A 270 -7.40 25.71 -14.29
CA THR A 270 -6.30 24.86 -14.77
C THR A 270 -6.61 24.22 -16.12
N ILE A 271 -7.85 23.76 -16.32
CA ILE A 271 -8.31 23.16 -17.59
C ILE A 271 -8.35 24.25 -18.67
N ILE A 272 -8.93 25.40 -18.38
CA ILE A 272 -9.02 26.54 -19.32
C ILE A 272 -7.64 27.05 -19.71
N ASP A 273 -6.74 27.28 -18.75
CA ASP A 273 -5.37 27.73 -19.02
C ASP A 273 -4.61 26.69 -19.88
N LYS A 274 -4.84 25.39 -19.65
CA LYS A 274 -4.25 24.33 -20.47
C LYS A 274 -4.79 24.33 -21.90
N GLU A 275 -6.10 24.46 -22.10
CA GLU A 275 -6.71 24.49 -23.43
C GLU A 275 -6.37 25.79 -24.19
N LYS A 276 -6.34 26.94 -23.50
CA LYS A 276 -5.88 28.21 -24.08
C LYS A 276 -4.43 28.13 -24.53
N SER A 277 -3.54 27.56 -23.71
CA SER A 277 -2.13 27.40 -24.09
C SER A 277 -1.93 26.48 -25.30
N LYS A 278 -2.78 25.45 -25.51
CA LYS A 278 -2.69 24.61 -26.71
C LYS A 278 -2.96 25.38 -28.02
N ARG A 279 -3.89 26.33 -27.96
CA ARG A 279 -4.35 27.15 -29.10
C ARG A 279 -3.58 28.47 -29.25
N GLU A 280 -2.61 28.70 -28.37
CA GLU A 280 -1.73 29.86 -28.43
C GLU A 280 -0.94 29.84 -29.74
N GLN A 281 -0.97 30.96 -30.47
CA GLN A 281 -0.17 31.16 -31.67
C GLN A 281 1.26 31.47 -31.24
N ILE A 282 2.18 30.55 -31.51
CA ILE A 282 3.60 30.72 -31.20
C ILE A 282 4.41 30.84 -32.47
N GLU A 283 5.48 31.61 -32.39
CA GLU A 283 6.47 31.72 -33.47
C GLU A 283 7.18 30.38 -33.67
N ILE A 284 7.32 29.96 -34.92
CA ILE A 284 8.02 28.72 -35.27
C ILE A 284 9.53 28.99 -35.19
N PRO A 285 10.26 28.38 -34.25
CA PRO A 285 11.66 28.70 -34.02
C PRO A 285 12.56 27.98 -35.03
N GLY A 286 12.76 28.53 -36.22
CA GLY A 286 13.61 27.89 -37.23
C GLY A 286 13.87 28.73 -38.47
N LEU A 287 14.86 28.32 -39.26
CA LEU A 287 15.12 28.92 -40.57
C LEU A 287 14.07 28.43 -41.57
N VAL A 288 13.48 29.37 -42.33
CA VAL A 288 12.38 29.08 -43.26
C VAL A 288 12.82 29.24 -44.72
N LYS A 289 12.37 28.33 -45.59
CA LYS A 289 12.57 28.38 -47.04
C LYS A 289 11.33 27.88 -47.78
N GLU A 290 10.97 28.54 -48.87
CA GLU A 290 9.89 28.06 -49.76
C GLU A 290 10.31 26.76 -50.49
N SER A 291 9.39 25.80 -50.58
CA SER A 291 9.61 24.50 -51.24
C SER A 291 8.33 24.02 -51.92
N SER A 292 8.50 23.34 -53.07
CA SER A 292 7.44 22.65 -53.81
C SER A 292 7.64 21.12 -53.81
N ASP A 293 8.51 20.61 -52.93
CA ASP A 293 8.85 19.20 -52.88
C ASP A 293 7.69 18.36 -52.32
N TYR A 294 7.70 17.06 -52.61
CA TYR A 294 6.75 16.14 -51.99
C TYR A 294 7.16 15.86 -50.56
N PHE A 295 6.21 16.00 -49.64
CA PHE A 295 6.47 15.81 -48.23
C PHE A 295 5.32 15.09 -47.53
N THR A 296 5.66 14.53 -46.38
CA THR A 296 4.67 14.02 -45.45
C THR A 296 4.35 15.09 -44.44
N ASP A 297 3.06 15.36 -44.25
CA ASP A 297 2.55 16.23 -43.20
C ASP A 297 1.72 15.43 -42.16
N PHE A 298 1.64 15.96 -40.94
CA PHE A 298 0.79 15.44 -39.88
C PHE A 298 -0.33 16.43 -39.62
N ILE A 299 -1.55 16.04 -40.00
CA ILE A 299 -2.74 16.90 -39.94
C ILE A 299 -3.58 16.49 -38.74
N ARG A 300 -3.98 17.50 -37.97
CA ARG A 300 -4.93 17.36 -36.87
C ARG A 300 -6.35 17.24 -37.43
N GLU A 301 -7.04 16.16 -37.08
CA GLU A 301 -8.45 15.93 -37.37
C GLU A 301 -9.25 16.00 -36.08
N GLU A 302 -10.15 16.98 -36.03
CA GLU A 302 -11.21 17.03 -35.02
C GLU A 302 -12.37 16.15 -35.50
N LYS A 303 -12.83 15.27 -34.61
CA LYS A 303 -13.92 14.33 -34.86
C LYS A 303 -14.93 14.39 -33.72
N VAL A 304 -16.16 14.02 -34.02
CA VAL A 304 -17.18 13.76 -33.01
C VAL A 304 -17.58 12.28 -33.06
N LEU A 305 -17.68 11.66 -31.88
CA LEU A 305 -18.21 10.32 -31.70
C LEU A 305 -19.60 10.39 -31.07
N ILE A 306 -20.58 9.81 -31.76
CA ILE A 306 -21.92 9.56 -31.26
C ILE A 306 -22.08 8.05 -31.05
N THR A 307 -22.65 7.67 -29.90
CA THR A 307 -22.90 6.26 -29.57
C THR A 307 -24.39 6.03 -29.49
N GLU A 308 -24.89 5.07 -30.27
CA GLU A 308 -26.31 4.72 -30.29
C GLU A 308 -26.54 3.24 -30.10
N LYS A 309 -27.61 2.89 -29.40
CA LYS A 309 -27.95 1.50 -29.17
C LYS A 309 -28.73 0.93 -30.35
N TRP A 310 -28.22 -0.15 -30.94
CA TRP A 310 -28.93 -0.93 -31.96
C TRP A 310 -29.66 -2.10 -31.32
N GLU A 311 -30.92 -1.87 -30.94
CA GLU A 311 -31.74 -2.81 -30.16
C GLU A 311 -31.86 -4.19 -30.79
N SER A 312 -32.01 -4.28 -32.12
CA SER A 312 -32.22 -5.54 -32.82
C SER A 312 -31.04 -6.52 -32.72
N PHE A 313 -29.84 -6.04 -32.40
CA PHE A 313 -28.63 -6.86 -32.26
C PHE A 313 -27.95 -6.70 -30.89
N ASP A 314 -28.52 -5.89 -29.99
CA ASP A 314 -27.96 -5.50 -28.68
C ASP A 314 -26.48 -5.08 -28.78
N LYS A 315 -26.19 -4.15 -29.70
CA LYS A 315 -24.85 -3.58 -29.91
C LYS A 315 -24.89 -2.06 -29.89
N ASP A 316 -23.78 -1.45 -29.47
CA ASP A 316 -23.58 -0.01 -29.57
C ASP A 316 -22.92 0.35 -30.92
N LEU A 317 -23.57 1.22 -31.68
CA LEU A 317 -23.06 1.82 -32.90
C LEU A 317 -22.19 3.02 -32.54
N LYS A 318 -20.90 2.93 -32.86
CA LYS A 318 -19.95 4.04 -32.69
C LYS A 318 -19.82 4.80 -34.01
N LEU A 319 -20.47 5.94 -34.10
CA LEU A 319 -20.54 6.78 -35.30
C LEU A 319 -19.52 7.92 -35.18
N TYR A 320 -18.50 7.89 -36.04
CA TYR A 320 -17.45 8.91 -36.08
C TYR A 320 -17.70 9.89 -37.24
N PHE A 321 -17.73 11.18 -36.91
CA PHE A 321 -17.94 12.28 -37.86
C PHE A 321 -16.73 13.22 -37.85
N ASN A 322 -16.25 13.61 -39.02
CA ASN A 322 -15.16 14.58 -39.18
C ASN A 322 -15.68 16.01 -39.06
N LYS A 323 -14.79 16.98 -38.83
CA LYS A 323 -15.14 18.40 -38.63
C LYS A 323 -16.01 19.01 -39.74
N ASP A 324 -15.87 18.56 -40.98
CA ASP A 324 -16.66 18.98 -42.14
C ASP A 324 -18.08 18.35 -42.19
N GLU A 325 -18.35 17.34 -41.34
CA GLU A 325 -19.60 16.60 -41.30
C GLU A 325 -20.56 17.08 -40.18
N PHE A 326 -20.15 18.00 -39.29
CA PHE A 326 -20.98 18.46 -38.15
C PHE A 326 -20.74 19.93 -37.76
N GLU A 327 -21.72 20.53 -37.07
CA GLU A 327 -21.61 21.84 -36.41
C GLU A 327 -21.99 21.73 -34.94
N VAL A 328 -21.21 22.31 -34.02
CA VAL A 328 -21.57 22.40 -32.60
C VAL A 328 -22.04 23.81 -32.28
N LYS A 329 -23.24 23.96 -31.72
CA LYS A 329 -23.80 25.24 -31.26
C LYS A 329 -24.39 25.07 -29.87
N ASN A 330 -23.94 25.88 -28.90
CA ASN A 330 -24.44 25.85 -27.51
C ASN A 330 -24.41 24.45 -26.86
N GLY A 331 -23.40 23.64 -27.19
CA GLY A 331 -23.26 22.27 -26.67
C GLY A 331 -24.16 21.23 -27.33
N ILE A 332 -24.82 21.55 -28.45
CA ILE A 332 -25.60 20.61 -29.28
C ILE A 332 -24.86 20.39 -30.60
N CYS A 333 -24.65 19.13 -30.97
CA CYS A 333 -24.06 18.74 -32.24
C CYS A 333 -25.15 18.58 -33.31
N HIS A 334 -25.03 19.29 -34.42
CA HIS A 334 -25.95 19.26 -35.55
C HIS A 334 -25.28 18.53 -36.73
N ILE A 335 -25.90 17.46 -37.22
CA ILE A 335 -25.39 16.63 -38.33
C ILE A 335 -26.45 16.55 -39.42
N PRO A 336 -26.13 16.78 -40.71
CA PRO A 336 -27.09 16.55 -41.79
C PRO A 336 -27.64 15.12 -41.80
N GLN A 337 -28.95 14.96 -41.97
CA GLN A 337 -29.63 13.65 -41.87
C GLN A 337 -28.99 12.58 -42.77
N SER A 338 -28.67 12.91 -44.03
CA SER A 338 -28.05 12.02 -45.01
C SER A 338 -26.68 11.53 -44.56
N VAL A 339 -25.87 12.40 -43.95
CA VAL A 339 -24.54 12.06 -43.44
C VAL A 339 -24.67 11.10 -42.27
N TYR A 340 -25.61 11.36 -41.36
CA TYR A 340 -25.91 10.49 -40.23
C TYR A 340 -26.41 9.11 -40.69
N ASP A 341 -27.43 9.05 -41.55
CA ASP A 341 -28.02 7.80 -42.05
C ASP A 341 -26.99 6.95 -42.80
N ASN A 342 -26.13 7.60 -43.60
CA ASN A 342 -25.03 6.92 -44.28
C ASN A 342 -24.04 6.30 -43.30
N LYS A 343 -23.66 7.03 -42.24
CA LYS A 343 -22.74 6.52 -41.21
C LYS A 343 -23.36 5.35 -40.44
N VAL A 344 -24.63 5.44 -40.08
CA VAL A 344 -25.38 4.36 -39.43
C VAL A 344 -25.39 3.11 -40.31
N TYR A 345 -25.68 3.27 -41.60
CA TYR A 345 -25.69 2.16 -42.55
C TYR A 345 -24.30 1.50 -42.66
N GLU A 346 -23.23 2.29 -42.78
CA GLU A 346 -21.86 1.78 -42.90
C GLU A 346 -21.45 0.97 -41.67
N VAL A 347 -21.71 1.49 -40.46
CA VAL A 347 -21.35 0.80 -39.22
C VAL A 347 -22.18 -0.47 -39.04
N LYS A 348 -23.49 -0.44 -39.32
CA LYS A 348 -24.35 -1.65 -39.30
C LYS A 348 -23.84 -2.70 -40.30
N SER A 349 -23.51 -2.31 -41.53
CA SER A 349 -22.96 -3.20 -42.56
C SER A 349 -21.64 -3.85 -42.12
N GLN A 350 -20.75 -3.08 -41.46
CA GLN A 350 -19.49 -3.61 -40.94
C GLN A 350 -19.68 -4.61 -39.80
N ILE A 351 -20.62 -4.34 -38.87
CA ILE A 351 -20.95 -5.25 -37.75
C ILE A 351 -21.56 -6.55 -38.31
N LEU A 352 -22.55 -6.44 -39.19
CA LEU A 352 -23.19 -7.60 -39.83
C LEU A 352 -22.18 -8.41 -40.65
N GLY A 353 -21.23 -7.75 -41.31
CA GLY A 353 -20.16 -8.43 -42.05
C GLY A 353 -19.23 -9.28 -41.16
N LYS A 354 -19.16 -8.99 -39.85
CA LYS A 354 -18.42 -9.80 -38.87
C LYS A 354 -19.29 -10.88 -38.23
N GLU A 355 -20.51 -10.53 -37.81
CA GLU A 355 -21.45 -11.47 -37.17
C GLU A 355 -21.92 -12.55 -38.16
N LEU A 356 -22.06 -12.20 -39.44
CA LEU A 356 -22.45 -13.11 -40.54
C LEU A 356 -21.27 -13.43 -41.46
N ALA A 357 -20.06 -13.54 -40.90
CA ALA A 357 -18.84 -13.82 -41.66
C ALA A 357 -18.92 -15.13 -42.45
N ASP A 358 -19.60 -16.15 -41.91
CA ASP A 358 -19.80 -17.44 -42.59
C ASP A 358 -20.65 -17.31 -43.85
N ILE A 359 -21.74 -16.54 -43.78
CA ILE A 359 -22.62 -16.27 -44.94
C ILE A 359 -21.84 -15.46 -45.99
N LYS A 360 -21.08 -14.45 -45.55
CA LYS A 360 -20.23 -13.65 -46.44
C LYS A 360 -19.16 -14.52 -47.12
N LYS A 361 -18.58 -15.47 -46.40
CA LYS A 361 -17.63 -16.45 -46.93
C LYS A 361 -18.30 -17.41 -47.90
N GLU A 362 -19.51 -17.89 -47.62
CA GLU A 362 -20.29 -18.74 -48.53
C GLU A 362 -20.57 -18.04 -49.86
N LYS A 363 -20.93 -16.75 -49.84
CA LYS A 363 -21.11 -15.95 -51.06
C LYS A 363 -19.81 -15.82 -51.85
N LEU A 364 -18.68 -15.59 -51.17
CA LEU A 364 -17.36 -15.52 -51.81
C LEU A 364 -16.96 -16.87 -52.41
N ASP A 365 -17.14 -17.97 -51.68
CA ASP A 365 -16.84 -19.32 -52.13
C ASP A 365 -17.71 -19.73 -53.33
N LYS A 366 -18.98 -19.29 -53.37
CA LYS A 366 -19.88 -19.48 -54.52
C LYS A 366 -19.35 -18.76 -55.76
N VAL A 367 -18.97 -17.49 -55.62
CA VAL A 367 -18.44 -16.67 -56.72
C VAL A 367 -17.07 -17.20 -57.21
N LEU A 368 -16.24 -17.73 -56.31
CA LEU A 368 -14.97 -18.38 -56.64
C LEU A 368 -15.18 -19.71 -57.40
N LYS A 369 -16.12 -20.54 -56.94
CA LYS A 369 -16.47 -21.82 -57.60
C LYS A 369 -17.08 -21.61 -58.99
N GLU A 370 -17.94 -20.62 -59.17
CA GLU A 370 -18.50 -20.25 -60.49
C GLU A 370 -17.42 -19.87 -61.52
N LYS A 371 -16.24 -19.44 -61.05
CA LYS A 371 -15.07 -19.09 -61.86
C LYS A 371 -13.94 -20.13 -61.80
N ASN A 372 -14.19 -21.29 -61.20
CA ASN A 372 -13.25 -22.41 -61.09
C ASN A 372 -11.96 -22.13 -60.27
N PHE A 373 -12.03 -21.21 -59.30
CA PHE A 373 -10.93 -20.89 -58.38
C PHE A 373 -11.05 -21.61 -57.03
N ASP A 374 -9.92 -21.90 -56.37
CA ASP A 374 -9.83 -22.53 -55.04
C ASP A 374 -8.71 -21.88 -54.20
N ILE A 375 -9.08 -21.37 -53.02
CA ILE A 375 -8.19 -20.63 -52.11
C ILE A 375 -7.96 -21.36 -50.78
N SER A 376 -8.25 -22.66 -50.72
CA SER A 376 -8.09 -23.48 -49.51
C SER A 376 -6.62 -23.53 -49.07
N LYS A 377 -6.37 -23.40 -47.76
CA LYS A 377 -5.01 -23.38 -47.18
C LYS A 377 -4.77 -24.56 -46.23
N GLY A 378 -3.57 -25.11 -46.24
CA GLY A 378 -3.01 -26.03 -45.24
C GLY A 378 -1.97 -25.33 -44.36
N ILE A 379 -1.51 -25.98 -43.29
CA ILE A 379 -0.49 -25.47 -42.36
C ILE A 379 0.74 -26.39 -42.43
N ASN A 380 1.93 -25.82 -42.54
CA ASN A 380 3.19 -26.58 -42.52
C ASN A 380 3.67 -26.85 -41.08
N GLU A 381 4.72 -27.67 -40.92
CA GLU A 381 5.28 -28.04 -39.60
C GLU A 381 5.82 -26.84 -38.78
N LYS A 382 5.97 -25.66 -39.39
CA LYS A 382 6.39 -24.40 -38.74
C LYS A 382 5.21 -23.49 -38.37
N GLY A 383 3.97 -23.91 -38.61
CA GLY A 383 2.78 -23.11 -38.36
C GLY A 383 2.48 -22.08 -39.46
N GLU A 384 3.11 -22.16 -40.63
CA GLU A 384 2.89 -21.23 -41.74
C GLU A 384 1.81 -21.77 -42.69
N GLU A 385 0.87 -20.91 -43.11
CA GLU A 385 -0.20 -21.26 -44.04
C GLU A 385 0.27 -21.30 -45.50
N PHE A 386 -0.10 -22.32 -46.27
CA PHE A 386 0.13 -22.42 -47.71
C PHE A 386 -1.13 -22.85 -48.48
N TYR A 387 -1.28 -22.43 -49.74
CA TYR A 387 -2.44 -22.82 -50.56
C TYR A 387 -2.34 -24.28 -51.02
N LEU A 388 -3.42 -25.04 -50.88
CA LEU A 388 -3.50 -26.44 -51.31
C LEU A 388 -3.50 -26.59 -52.84
N TYR A 389 -4.00 -25.59 -53.56
CA TYR A 389 -4.06 -25.57 -55.04
C TYR A 389 -3.54 -24.23 -55.60
N PRO A 390 -2.22 -23.98 -55.60
CA PRO A 390 -1.63 -22.71 -56.02
C PRO A 390 -2.05 -22.27 -57.43
N ASP A 391 -2.21 -23.21 -58.37
CA ASP A 391 -2.60 -22.95 -59.76
C ASP A 391 -4.07 -22.54 -59.92
N LYS A 392 -4.88 -22.70 -58.87
CA LYS A 392 -6.30 -22.31 -58.83
C LYS A 392 -6.54 -21.07 -57.97
N VAL A 393 -5.48 -20.38 -57.52
CA VAL A 393 -5.60 -19.13 -56.77
C VAL A 393 -5.76 -17.97 -57.78
N PRO A 394 -6.79 -17.12 -57.65
CA PRO A 394 -6.98 -15.98 -58.54
C PRO A 394 -5.88 -14.93 -58.35
N SER A 395 -5.58 -14.18 -59.41
CA SER A 395 -4.66 -13.04 -59.29
C SER A 395 -5.21 -11.99 -58.32
N LYS A 396 -4.35 -11.12 -57.79
CA LYS A 396 -4.74 -10.07 -56.83
C LYS A 396 -5.86 -9.17 -57.35
N GLU A 397 -5.84 -8.84 -58.65
CA GLU A 397 -6.87 -8.00 -59.27
C GLU A 397 -8.19 -8.74 -59.50
N GLU A 398 -8.13 -10.00 -59.92
CA GLU A 398 -9.32 -10.84 -60.11
C GLU A 398 -9.99 -11.14 -58.77
N PHE A 399 -9.21 -11.49 -57.75
CA PHE A 399 -9.72 -11.69 -56.40
C PHE A 399 -10.41 -10.43 -55.88
N LYS A 400 -9.84 -9.25 -56.13
CA LYS A 400 -10.48 -7.98 -55.77
C LYS A 400 -11.83 -7.80 -56.46
N LYS A 401 -11.96 -8.10 -57.76
CA LYS A 401 -13.23 -8.03 -58.51
C LYS A 401 -14.26 -9.03 -57.97
N LEU A 402 -13.85 -10.27 -57.69
CA LEU A 402 -14.73 -11.31 -57.16
C LEU A 402 -15.20 -10.99 -55.73
N ASN A 403 -14.31 -10.44 -54.89
CA ASN A 403 -14.66 -10.01 -53.55
C ASN A 403 -15.62 -8.82 -53.53
N ILE A 404 -15.50 -7.89 -54.49
CA ILE A 404 -16.48 -6.82 -54.68
C ILE A 404 -17.85 -7.41 -55.03
N LYS A 405 -17.90 -8.34 -56.00
CA LYS A 405 -19.16 -9.01 -56.39
C LYS A 405 -19.80 -9.74 -55.21
N ALA A 406 -19.03 -10.52 -54.47
CA ALA A 406 -19.50 -11.21 -53.27
C ALA A 406 -19.99 -10.24 -52.18
N SER A 407 -19.36 -9.07 -52.03
CA SER A 407 -19.79 -8.02 -51.10
C SER A 407 -21.10 -7.36 -51.53
N VAL A 408 -21.32 -7.16 -52.83
CA VAL A 408 -22.61 -6.67 -53.38
C VAL A 408 -23.71 -7.70 -53.13
N ASP A 409 -23.48 -8.97 -53.45
CA ASP A 409 -24.44 -10.05 -53.20
C ASP A 409 -24.78 -10.20 -51.71
N PHE A 410 -23.78 -10.02 -50.84
CA PHE A 410 -23.98 -10.01 -49.39
C PHE A 410 -24.82 -8.82 -48.92
N ASN A 411 -24.54 -7.60 -49.41
CA ASN A 411 -25.35 -6.43 -49.06
C ASN A 411 -26.81 -6.56 -49.54
N ASN A 412 -27.03 -7.10 -50.74
CA ASN A 412 -28.38 -7.38 -51.25
C ASN A 412 -29.13 -8.38 -50.36
N TYR A 413 -28.44 -9.42 -49.88
CA TYR A 413 -28.99 -10.36 -48.90
C TYR A 413 -29.37 -9.67 -47.58
N LEU A 414 -28.56 -8.74 -47.09
CA LEU A 414 -28.88 -7.97 -45.88
C LEU A 414 -30.14 -7.12 -46.05
N VAL A 415 -30.35 -6.53 -47.23
CA VAL A 415 -31.56 -5.78 -47.56
C VAL A 415 -32.78 -6.71 -47.68
N GLU A 416 -32.66 -7.83 -48.39
CA GLU A 416 -33.75 -8.81 -48.55
C GLU A 416 -34.26 -9.35 -47.21
N LYS A 417 -33.36 -9.57 -46.25
CA LYS A 417 -33.70 -10.03 -44.90
C LYS A 417 -34.13 -8.92 -43.94
N GLY A 418 -34.18 -7.67 -44.39
CA GLY A 418 -34.59 -6.52 -43.59
C GLY A 418 -33.56 -6.08 -42.54
N TYR A 419 -32.30 -6.52 -42.64
CA TYR A 419 -31.23 -6.11 -41.73
C TYR A 419 -30.70 -4.71 -42.03
N LEU A 420 -30.80 -4.26 -43.29
CA LEU A 420 -30.42 -2.92 -43.75
C LEU A 420 -31.52 -2.32 -44.64
N PRO A 421 -31.73 -0.99 -44.62
CA PRO A 421 -32.68 -0.34 -45.51
C PRO A 421 -32.18 -0.37 -46.96
N GLU A 422 -33.11 -0.40 -47.92
CA GLU A 422 -32.78 -0.29 -49.34
C GLU A 422 -32.25 1.11 -49.67
N ARG A 423 -31.07 1.19 -50.31
CA ARG A 423 -30.53 2.47 -50.81
C ARG A 423 -31.12 2.76 -52.19
N LYS A 424 -31.65 3.98 -52.39
CA LYS A 424 -32.07 4.45 -53.71
C LYS A 424 -30.86 4.43 -54.65
N GLY A 425 -30.85 3.51 -55.61
CA GLY A 425 -29.84 3.44 -56.64
C GLY A 425 -30.04 4.55 -57.69
N PHE A 426 -28.93 5.02 -58.26
CA PHE A 426 -28.96 5.83 -59.47
C PHE A 426 -28.64 4.94 -60.68
N SER A 427 -29.47 5.02 -61.72
CA SER A 427 -29.25 4.33 -62.98
C SER A 427 -29.37 5.30 -64.14
N ILE A 428 -28.41 5.28 -65.05
CA ILE A 428 -28.46 6.03 -66.29
C ILE A 428 -29.40 5.29 -67.24
N SER A 429 -30.50 5.93 -67.61
CA SER A 429 -31.53 5.39 -68.52
C SER A 429 -31.05 5.43 -69.96
N ASN A 430 -30.38 6.51 -70.36
CA ASN A 430 -29.80 6.68 -71.70
C ASN A 430 -28.37 7.21 -71.62
N TRP A 431 -27.40 6.37 -72.00
CA TRP A 431 -25.98 6.70 -71.97
C TRP A 431 -25.52 7.67 -73.06
N ASN A 432 -26.35 7.88 -74.08
CA ASN A 432 -26.06 8.76 -75.20
C ASN A 432 -26.69 10.15 -75.04
N ASP A 433 -27.57 10.34 -74.05
CA ASP A 433 -28.18 11.63 -73.76
C ASP A 433 -27.21 12.52 -72.99
N LYS A 434 -26.91 13.70 -73.54
CA LYS A 434 -25.88 14.60 -73.02
C LYS A 434 -26.38 16.03 -72.91
N THR A 435 -26.12 16.65 -71.78
CA THR A 435 -26.40 18.05 -71.49
C THR A 435 -25.11 18.85 -71.60
N SER A 436 -25.15 19.97 -72.33
CA SER A 436 -24.07 20.97 -72.31
C SER A 436 -24.06 21.71 -70.98
N ILE A 437 -22.92 21.69 -70.28
CA ILE A 437 -22.75 22.30 -68.97
C ILE A 437 -21.70 23.41 -69.02
N LYS A 438 -22.03 24.55 -68.42
CA LYS A 438 -21.08 25.64 -68.23
C LYS A 438 -20.21 25.31 -67.02
N SER A 439 -18.98 24.85 -67.28
CA SER A 439 -18.10 24.37 -66.22
C SER A 439 -16.61 24.62 -66.49
N GLU A 440 -15.86 24.87 -65.42
CA GLU A 440 -14.39 24.95 -65.43
C GLU A 440 -13.77 23.67 -64.84
N ILE A 441 -12.69 23.15 -65.42
CA ILE A 441 -11.97 21.98 -64.88
C ILE A 441 -10.92 22.49 -63.88
N LEU A 442 -11.11 22.17 -62.60
CA LEU A 442 -10.21 22.58 -61.52
C LEU A 442 -9.09 21.56 -61.27
N ALA A 443 -9.39 20.26 -61.42
CA ALA A 443 -8.43 19.19 -61.20
C ALA A 443 -8.79 17.91 -61.97
N GLU A 444 -7.80 17.05 -62.23
CA GLU A 444 -8.00 15.78 -62.93
C GLU A 444 -7.34 14.62 -62.18
N SER A 445 -8.01 13.47 -62.19
CA SER A 445 -7.48 12.19 -61.73
C SER A 445 -7.61 11.13 -62.82
N ASP A 446 -7.03 9.94 -62.59
CA ASP A 446 -7.12 8.82 -63.53
C ASP A 446 -8.57 8.43 -63.89
N LYS A 447 -9.55 8.72 -63.01
CA LYS A 447 -10.94 8.24 -63.15
C LYS A 447 -12.01 9.33 -63.15
N ALA A 448 -11.68 10.55 -62.73
CA ALA A 448 -12.65 11.63 -62.53
C ALA A 448 -12.03 13.01 -62.75
N LEU A 449 -12.87 14.00 -63.04
CA LEU A 449 -12.57 15.42 -63.16
C LEU A 449 -13.29 16.21 -62.06
N LEU A 450 -12.62 17.16 -61.44
CA LEU A 450 -13.23 18.14 -60.56
C LEU A 450 -13.68 19.33 -61.40
N LEU A 451 -14.99 19.57 -61.44
CA LEU A 451 -15.62 20.61 -62.23
C LEU A 451 -16.21 21.68 -61.31
N LEU A 452 -15.99 22.95 -61.63
CA LEU A 452 -16.77 24.06 -61.10
C LEU A 452 -17.95 24.30 -62.02
N ILE A 453 -19.16 24.01 -61.57
CA ILE A 453 -20.39 24.10 -62.37
C ILE A 453 -21.16 25.35 -61.97
N ASP A 454 -21.57 26.11 -62.97
CA ASP A 454 -22.43 27.30 -62.87
C ASP A 454 -23.84 26.93 -63.37
N ASP A 455 -24.75 26.60 -62.44
CA ASP A 455 -26.15 26.22 -62.70
C ASP A 455 -27.09 27.24 -62.02
N GLU A 456 -28.06 27.78 -62.75
CA GLU A 456 -28.98 28.83 -62.28
C GLU A 456 -29.84 28.41 -61.08
N ARG A 457 -29.95 27.10 -60.79
CA ARG A 457 -30.69 26.57 -59.64
C ARG A 457 -29.90 26.64 -58.34
N LEU A 458 -28.57 26.75 -58.42
CA LEU A 458 -27.68 26.84 -57.27
C LEU A 458 -27.45 28.31 -56.89
N LYS A 459 -27.26 28.59 -55.59
CA LYS A 459 -27.03 29.98 -55.12
C LYS A 459 -25.65 30.50 -55.51
N GLU A 460 -24.67 29.61 -55.58
CA GLU A 460 -23.29 29.88 -55.97
C GLU A 460 -22.76 28.73 -56.84
N PRO A 461 -21.75 28.98 -57.72
CA PRO A 461 -21.10 27.92 -58.48
C PRO A 461 -20.55 26.82 -57.57
N ALA A 462 -20.81 25.55 -57.90
CA ALA A 462 -20.49 24.42 -57.04
C ALA A 462 -19.40 23.51 -57.63
N GLN A 463 -18.53 22.98 -56.77
CA GLN A 463 -17.51 22.01 -57.17
C GLN A 463 -18.04 20.57 -57.13
N ILE A 464 -17.93 19.84 -58.23
CA ILE A 464 -18.42 18.46 -58.36
C ILE A 464 -17.34 17.57 -58.97
N TRP A 465 -17.09 16.42 -58.36
CA TRP A 465 -16.35 15.33 -58.99
C TRP A 465 -17.24 14.57 -59.98
N ALA A 466 -16.92 14.68 -61.27
CA ALA A 466 -17.56 13.93 -62.34
C ALA A 466 -16.65 12.78 -62.79
N GLY A 467 -17.18 11.57 -62.84
CA GLY A 467 -16.42 10.44 -63.40
C GLY A 467 -16.15 10.68 -64.89
N LYS A 468 -14.95 10.35 -65.38
CA LYS A 468 -14.59 10.55 -66.80
C LYS A 468 -15.61 9.92 -67.74
N PHE A 469 -16.16 8.76 -67.37
CA PHE A 469 -17.23 8.08 -68.10
C PHE A 469 -18.46 8.94 -68.40
N SER A 470 -18.72 9.98 -67.59
CA SER A 470 -19.88 10.86 -67.74
C SER A 470 -19.63 12.03 -68.70
N VAL A 471 -18.37 12.32 -69.03
CA VAL A 471 -17.97 13.52 -69.78
C VAL A 471 -17.03 13.21 -70.96
N THR A 472 -16.64 11.95 -71.14
CA THR A 472 -15.80 11.49 -72.25
C THR A 472 -16.61 10.68 -73.26
N ASP A 473 -16.13 10.64 -74.50
CA ASP A 473 -16.61 9.69 -75.49
C ASP A 473 -16.18 8.26 -75.11
N LYS A 474 -17.04 7.28 -75.41
CA LYS A 474 -16.84 5.89 -74.97
C LYS A 474 -15.78 5.17 -75.78
N GLU A 475 -15.54 5.58 -77.03
CA GLU A 475 -14.59 4.94 -77.94
C GLU A 475 -13.24 5.67 -77.95
N SER A 476 -13.24 7.01 -77.95
CA SER A 476 -12.00 7.80 -77.97
C SER A 476 -11.42 8.09 -76.58
N GLY A 477 -12.24 8.09 -75.53
CA GLY A 477 -11.82 8.50 -74.17
C GLY A 477 -11.55 10.00 -74.03
N GLU A 478 -11.78 10.79 -75.07
CA GLU A 478 -11.60 12.25 -75.06
C GLU A 478 -12.84 12.97 -74.50
N LEU A 479 -12.65 14.17 -73.96
CA LEU A 479 -13.73 14.99 -73.42
C LEU A 479 -14.70 15.43 -74.52
N THR A 480 -15.99 15.19 -74.33
CA THR A 480 -17.00 15.66 -75.26
C THR A 480 -17.37 17.11 -74.99
N ARG A 481 -17.34 17.94 -76.04
CA ARG A 481 -17.68 19.37 -75.98
C ARG A 481 -18.70 19.72 -77.05
N ASP A 482 -19.52 20.73 -76.78
CA ASP A 482 -20.46 21.27 -77.75
C ASP A 482 -19.81 22.28 -78.72
N GLU A 483 -20.59 22.79 -79.68
CA GLU A 483 -20.14 23.75 -80.70
C GLU A 483 -19.63 25.08 -80.09
N ASN A 484 -19.98 25.37 -78.83
CA ASN A 484 -19.55 26.56 -78.09
C ASN A 484 -18.37 26.28 -77.16
N GLY A 485 -17.83 25.06 -77.14
CA GLY A 485 -16.71 24.64 -76.31
C GLY A 485 -17.07 24.23 -74.88
N ASN A 486 -18.36 24.22 -74.51
CA ASN A 486 -18.83 23.77 -73.20
C ASN A 486 -18.71 22.26 -73.07
N LEU A 487 -18.48 21.76 -71.85
CA LEU A 487 -18.36 20.33 -71.60
C LEU A 487 -19.74 19.67 -71.72
N GLN A 488 -19.81 18.49 -72.35
CA GLN A 488 -21.02 17.69 -72.41
C GLN A 488 -20.97 16.56 -71.38
N MET A 489 -21.99 16.49 -70.53
CA MET A 489 -22.13 15.46 -69.49
C MET A 489 -23.39 14.63 -69.71
N ILE A 490 -23.36 13.34 -69.38
CA ILE A 490 -24.56 12.49 -69.39
C ILE A 490 -25.69 13.15 -68.59
N SER A 491 -26.83 13.38 -69.24
CA SER A 491 -27.93 14.21 -68.71
C SER A 491 -28.48 13.71 -67.38
N ASP A 492 -28.78 12.41 -67.29
CA ASP A 492 -29.24 11.78 -66.04
C ASP A 492 -28.23 11.96 -64.90
N PHE A 493 -26.93 11.88 -65.20
CA PHE A 493 -25.87 11.99 -64.19
C PHE A 493 -25.70 13.44 -63.73
N TYR A 494 -25.78 14.39 -64.66
CA TYR A 494 -25.76 15.81 -64.36
C TYR A 494 -26.95 16.19 -63.45
N GLU A 495 -28.16 15.81 -63.84
CA GLU A 495 -29.37 16.15 -63.09
C GLU A 495 -29.37 15.51 -61.69
N HIS A 496 -28.93 14.25 -61.59
CA HIS A 496 -28.74 13.61 -60.30
C HIS A 496 -27.75 14.36 -59.41
N LYS A 497 -26.65 14.87 -59.96
CA LYS A 497 -25.63 15.61 -59.21
C LYS A 497 -26.11 16.99 -58.76
N ILE A 498 -26.86 17.70 -59.59
CA ILE A 498 -27.45 18.98 -59.19
C ILE A 498 -28.53 18.77 -58.12
N GLN A 499 -29.39 17.76 -58.27
CA GLN A 499 -30.39 17.44 -57.25
C GLN A 499 -29.74 17.04 -55.91
N GLU A 500 -28.64 16.28 -55.94
CA GLU A 500 -27.87 15.93 -54.73
C GLU A 500 -27.35 17.18 -53.98
N LEU A 501 -26.98 18.24 -54.71
CA LEU A 501 -26.54 19.51 -54.11
C LEU A 501 -27.72 20.33 -53.54
N LEU A 502 -28.84 20.40 -54.28
CA LEU A 502 -30.04 21.10 -53.84
C LEU A 502 -30.66 20.45 -52.58
N ASP A 503 -30.65 19.11 -52.52
CA ASP A 503 -31.11 18.36 -51.36
C ASP A 503 -30.22 18.65 -50.14
N LYS A 504 -28.89 18.78 -50.31
CA LYS A 504 -27.95 19.14 -49.23
C LYS A 504 -28.18 20.56 -48.68
N GLU A 505 -28.54 21.53 -49.53
CA GLU A 505 -28.80 22.91 -49.09
C GLU A 505 -30.06 23.06 -48.24
N SER A 506 -31.03 22.14 -48.39
CA SER A 506 -32.33 22.19 -47.72
C SER A 506 -32.54 21.09 -46.68
N GLU A 507 -31.48 20.34 -46.36
CA GLU A 507 -31.53 19.17 -45.51
C GLU A 507 -31.75 19.49 -44.01
N ASN A 508 -32.63 18.73 -43.37
CA ASN A 508 -32.80 18.77 -41.92
C ASN A 508 -31.56 18.22 -41.21
N LYS A 509 -31.14 18.88 -40.13
CA LYS A 509 -30.03 18.41 -39.28
C LYS A 509 -30.57 17.65 -38.08
N VAL A 510 -29.98 16.51 -37.78
CA VAL A 510 -30.21 15.74 -36.54
C VAL A 510 -29.42 16.41 -35.41
N GLU A 511 -30.06 16.54 -34.26
CA GLU A 511 -29.48 17.19 -33.08
C GLU A 511 -29.09 16.17 -32.03
N PHE A 512 -27.84 16.24 -31.55
CA PHE A 512 -27.33 15.39 -30.50
C PHE A 512 -26.85 16.23 -29.31
N SER A 513 -27.50 16.04 -28.17
CA SER A 513 -27.03 16.57 -26.88
C SER A 513 -25.91 15.71 -26.28
N GLU A 514 -25.76 14.47 -26.73
CA GLU A 514 -24.76 13.52 -26.21
C GLU A 514 -23.75 13.13 -27.30
N PHE A 515 -22.52 13.64 -27.19
CA PHE A 515 -21.44 13.33 -28.11
C PHE A 515 -20.06 13.51 -27.45
N GLN A 516 -19.02 12.92 -28.04
CA GLN A 516 -17.63 13.06 -27.59
C GLN A 516 -16.79 13.74 -28.66
N GLU A 517 -16.13 14.85 -28.33
CA GLU A 517 -15.10 15.45 -29.18
C GLU A 517 -13.80 14.63 -29.06
N LEU A 518 -13.25 14.24 -30.19
CA LEU A 518 -12.02 13.48 -30.32
C LEU A 518 -11.06 14.24 -31.21
N GLU A 519 -9.80 14.28 -30.79
CA GLU A 519 -8.71 14.84 -31.58
C GLU A 519 -7.81 13.68 -32.01
N SER A 520 -7.62 13.53 -33.32
CA SER A 520 -6.74 12.52 -33.88
C SER A 520 -5.77 13.16 -34.85
N HIS A 521 -4.61 12.55 -35.03
CA HIS A 521 -3.61 13.03 -35.98
C HIS A 521 -3.39 11.95 -37.02
N ARG A 522 -3.36 12.33 -38.30
CA ARG A 522 -3.06 11.39 -39.39
C ARG A 522 -1.91 11.89 -40.25
N GLU A 523 -1.16 10.92 -40.77
CA GLU A 523 -0.15 11.15 -41.78
C GLU A 523 -0.83 11.37 -43.15
N LYS A 524 -0.52 12.49 -43.82
CA LYS A 524 -0.98 12.78 -45.18
C LYS A 524 0.23 13.07 -46.07
N PHE A 525 0.32 12.38 -47.20
CA PHE A 525 1.35 12.65 -48.20
C PHE A 525 0.85 13.74 -49.14
N ILE A 526 1.57 14.87 -49.18
CA ILE A 526 1.23 16.05 -49.97
C ILE A 526 2.06 16.03 -51.26
N LYS A 527 1.37 16.22 -52.39
CA LYS A 527 1.96 16.30 -53.74
C LYS A 527 1.60 17.63 -54.37
N ASN A 528 2.55 18.25 -55.08
CA ASN A 528 2.34 19.44 -55.90
C ASN A 528 1.69 20.62 -55.15
N SER A 529 2.12 20.90 -53.92
CA SER A 529 1.65 22.05 -53.12
C SER A 529 2.83 22.94 -52.78
N GLU A 530 2.64 24.27 -52.85
CA GLU A 530 3.58 25.20 -52.27
C GLU A 530 3.60 25.02 -50.74
N SER A 531 4.79 25.05 -50.15
CA SER A 531 5.03 24.77 -48.73
C SER A 531 6.20 25.55 -48.17
N LEU A 532 6.29 25.63 -46.85
CA LEU A 532 7.42 26.19 -46.12
C LEU A 532 8.22 25.08 -45.46
N GLN A 533 9.49 24.97 -45.80
CA GLN A 533 10.45 24.09 -45.14
C GLN A 533 11.08 24.82 -43.96
N PHE A 534 10.97 24.23 -42.77
CA PHE A 534 11.59 24.70 -41.54
C PHE A 534 12.78 23.82 -41.16
N SER A 535 13.86 24.45 -40.69
CA SER A 535 15.06 23.78 -40.19
C SER A 535 15.31 24.14 -38.73
N PHE A 536 15.49 23.12 -37.89
CA PHE A 536 15.68 23.23 -36.44
C PHE A 536 16.98 22.52 -36.01
N ASP A 537 17.76 23.18 -35.16
CA ASP A 537 18.90 22.54 -34.51
C ASP A 537 18.43 21.73 -33.31
N ASN A 538 18.74 20.43 -33.29
CA ASN A 538 18.47 19.55 -32.16
C ASN A 538 19.80 18.91 -31.71
N PRO A 539 20.26 19.16 -30.47
CA PRO A 539 21.56 18.69 -30.00
C PRO A 539 21.67 17.15 -29.91
N GLY A 540 20.55 16.43 -29.88
CA GLY A 540 20.51 14.97 -29.86
C GLY A 540 20.50 14.31 -31.25
N LEU A 541 20.17 15.04 -32.32
CA LEU A 541 20.19 14.54 -33.70
C LEU A 541 21.54 14.80 -34.37
N LYS A 542 21.95 13.94 -35.30
CA LYS A 542 23.20 14.09 -36.06
C LYS A 542 23.10 15.18 -37.12
N GLU A 543 21.93 15.33 -37.72
CA GLU A 543 21.62 16.34 -38.73
C GLU A 543 20.49 17.25 -38.23
N PRO A 544 20.44 18.54 -38.65
CA PRO A 544 19.33 19.43 -38.34
C PRO A 544 17.98 18.81 -38.77
N LEU A 545 16.96 18.97 -37.93
CA LEU A 545 15.62 18.51 -38.23
C LEU A 545 15.02 19.40 -39.32
N THR A 546 14.60 18.80 -40.44
CA THR A 546 13.93 19.52 -41.53
C THR A 546 12.58 18.91 -41.83
N PHE A 547 11.53 19.73 -41.91
CA PHE A 547 10.23 19.32 -42.40
C PHE A 547 9.46 20.47 -43.03
N ASN A 548 8.54 20.12 -43.93
CA ASN A 548 7.70 21.05 -44.66
C ASN A 548 6.32 21.16 -44.02
N VAL A 549 5.72 22.33 -44.11
CA VAL A 549 4.37 22.62 -43.63
C VAL A 549 3.59 23.35 -44.73
N GLN A 550 2.30 23.04 -44.87
CA GLN A 550 1.41 23.74 -45.81
C GLN A 550 1.15 25.18 -45.36
N TYR A 551 0.94 26.09 -46.32
CA TYR A 551 0.62 27.49 -46.01
C TYR A 551 -0.66 27.67 -45.19
N GLU A 552 -1.62 26.75 -45.31
CA GLU A 552 -2.88 26.76 -44.58
C GLU A 552 -2.70 26.59 -43.06
N ASP A 553 -1.60 25.97 -42.62
CA ASP A 553 -1.32 25.66 -41.21
C ASP A 553 -0.49 26.76 -40.52
N VAL A 554 -0.10 27.82 -41.22
CA VAL A 554 0.80 28.88 -40.73
C VAL A 554 0.24 30.28 -40.97
N LEU A 555 0.45 31.17 -40.00
CA LEU A 555 0.07 32.57 -40.08
C LEU A 555 1.32 33.45 -40.13
N LYS A 556 1.38 34.37 -41.09
CA LYS A 556 2.48 35.33 -41.19
C LYS A 556 2.27 36.49 -40.22
N ALA A 557 3.15 36.61 -39.23
CA ALA A 557 3.12 37.67 -38.24
C ALA A 557 3.63 39.01 -38.82
N PRO A 558 3.26 40.16 -38.21
CA PRO A 558 3.64 41.49 -38.72
C PRO A 558 5.15 41.75 -38.78
N ASN A 559 5.93 41.05 -37.95
CA ASN A 559 7.39 41.08 -37.93
C ASN A 559 8.04 40.23 -39.05
N GLY A 560 7.23 39.57 -39.89
CA GLY A 560 7.69 38.73 -41.00
C GLY A 560 7.95 37.27 -40.64
N SER A 561 7.78 36.86 -39.37
CA SER A 561 7.92 35.46 -38.97
C SER A 561 6.62 34.67 -39.15
N PHE A 562 6.72 33.34 -39.09
CA PHE A 562 5.58 32.44 -39.21
C PHE A 562 5.19 31.90 -37.84
N THR A 563 3.89 31.93 -37.58
CA THR A 563 3.27 31.46 -36.34
C THR A 563 2.36 30.27 -36.62
N MET A 564 2.23 29.38 -35.64
CA MET A 564 1.35 28.22 -35.67
C MET A 564 0.78 27.99 -34.27
N GLU A 565 -0.37 27.32 -34.18
CA GLU A 565 -0.87 26.83 -32.90
C GLU A 565 0.17 25.94 -32.21
N LYS A 566 0.46 26.23 -30.94
CA LYS A 566 1.47 25.54 -30.13
C LYS A 566 1.33 24.03 -30.14
N ALA A 567 0.12 23.51 -29.91
CA ALA A 567 -0.12 22.07 -29.90
C ALA A 567 0.14 21.41 -31.26
N LEU A 568 -0.16 22.11 -32.36
CA LEU A 568 0.08 21.62 -33.71
C LEU A 568 1.58 21.60 -34.02
N LEU A 569 2.31 22.64 -33.62
CA LEU A 569 3.76 22.71 -33.78
C LEU A 569 4.48 21.63 -32.95
N GLU A 570 4.14 21.50 -31.66
CA GLU A 570 4.70 20.49 -30.76
C GLU A 570 4.48 19.08 -31.32
N HIS A 571 3.27 18.79 -31.83
CA HIS A 571 2.95 17.49 -32.42
C HIS A 571 3.76 17.20 -33.70
N LYS A 572 3.80 18.16 -34.65
CA LYS A 572 4.56 18.01 -35.90
C LYS A 572 6.05 17.81 -35.58
N LEU A 573 6.61 18.62 -34.67
CA LEU A 573 8.01 18.51 -34.24
C LEU A 573 8.30 17.12 -33.65
N GLU A 574 7.49 16.65 -32.69
CA GLU A 574 7.68 15.34 -32.06
C GLU A 574 7.68 14.20 -33.09
N LYS A 575 6.70 14.20 -34.01
CA LYS A 575 6.57 13.15 -35.03
C LYS A 575 7.72 13.16 -36.04
N HIS A 576 8.14 14.34 -36.50
CA HIS A 576 9.29 14.45 -37.40
C HIS A 576 10.61 14.08 -36.71
N ILE A 577 10.79 14.44 -35.42
CA ILE A 577 11.95 14.01 -34.62
C ILE A 577 12.00 12.49 -34.53
N ILE A 578 10.90 11.84 -34.15
CA ILE A 578 10.85 10.38 -34.02
C ILE A 578 11.20 9.72 -35.36
N ARG A 579 10.61 10.19 -36.46
CA ARG A 579 10.85 9.64 -37.81
C ARG A 579 12.31 9.80 -38.25
N GLN A 580 12.95 10.91 -37.92
CA GLN A 580 14.37 11.11 -38.21
C GLN A 580 15.25 10.24 -37.30
N ALA A 581 14.91 10.16 -36.02
CA ALA A 581 15.63 9.34 -35.05
C ALA A 581 15.56 7.83 -35.37
N GLU A 582 14.44 7.32 -35.90
CA GLU A 582 14.34 5.94 -36.41
C GLU A 582 15.38 5.66 -37.50
N LYS A 583 15.66 6.65 -38.37
CA LYS A 583 16.68 6.53 -39.44
C LYS A 583 18.10 6.67 -38.90
N GLU A 584 18.31 7.49 -37.87
CA GLU A 584 19.63 7.77 -37.30
C GLU A 584 20.09 6.75 -36.25
N PHE A 585 19.15 6.06 -35.60
CA PHE A 585 19.34 5.01 -34.57
C PHE A 585 18.68 3.66 -34.95
N PRO A 586 18.91 3.11 -36.16
CA PRO A 586 18.16 1.95 -36.65
C PRO A 586 18.43 0.67 -35.85
N LYS A 587 19.64 0.51 -35.30
CA LYS A 587 20.03 -0.66 -34.51
C LYS A 587 19.29 -0.71 -33.17
N ASP A 588 19.15 0.44 -32.51
CA ASP A 588 18.48 0.54 -31.21
C ASP A 588 16.97 0.36 -31.37
N PHE A 589 16.39 0.95 -32.42
CA PHE A 589 14.98 0.77 -32.76
C PHE A 589 14.64 -0.71 -33.04
N GLU A 590 15.41 -1.40 -33.88
CA GLU A 590 15.18 -2.82 -34.17
C GLU A 590 15.37 -3.70 -32.93
N LYS A 591 16.33 -3.39 -32.05
CA LYS A 591 16.49 -4.09 -30.77
C LYS A 591 15.26 -3.94 -29.86
N ILE A 592 14.70 -2.74 -29.75
CA ILE A 592 13.49 -2.48 -28.96
C ILE A 592 12.30 -3.26 -29.55
N LYS A 593 12.15 -3.23 -30.88
CA LYS A 593 11.11 -3.96 -31.61
C LYS A 593 11.22 -5.47 -31.42
N GLU A 594 12.41 -6.05 -31.52
CA GLU A 594 12.64 -7.48 -31.25
C GLU A 594 12.28 -7.86 -29.82
N ASN A 595 12.65 -7.04 -28.83
CA ASN A 595 12.34 -7.28 -27.42
C ASN A 595 10.82 -7.26 -27.16
N VAL A 596 10.11 -6.25 -27.65
CA VAL A 596 8.65 -6.16 -27.48
C VAL A 596 7.94 -7.32 -28.18
N ASN A 597 8.38 -7.69 -29.38
CA ASN A 597 7.80 -8.83 -30.11
C ASN A 597 8.03 -10.17 -29.41
N LYS A 598 9.16 -10.35 -28.71
CA LYS A 598 9.42 -11.54 -27.87
C LYS A 598 8.60 -11.54 -26.59
N GLU A 599 8.51 -10.41 -25.90
CA GLU A 599 7.81 -10.28 -24.62
C GLU A 599 6.27 -10.37 -24.77
N MET A 600 5.73 -9.90 -25.90
CA MET A 600 4.28 -9.80 -26.12
C MET A 600 3.78 -10.77 -27.20
N LEU A 601 4.27 -12.02 -27.24
CA LEU A 601 4.00 -12.96 -28.35
C LEU A 601 2.51 -13.06 -28.76
N GLU A 602 1.61 -13.19 -27.77
CA GLU A 602 0.16 -13.38 -27.93
C GLU A 602 -0.63 -12.07 -28.16
N ALA A 603 0.01 -10.90 -28.05
CA ALA A 603 -0.67 -9.62 -28.22
C ALA A 603 -0.88 -9.26 -29.69
N LYS A 604 -1.97 -8.53 -29.98
CA LYS A 604 -2.24 -7.96 -31.31
C LYS A 604 -1.16 -6.93 -31.69
N ASP A 605 -0.84 -6.84 -32.98
CA ASP A 605 0.21 -5.96 -33.52
C ASP A 605 0.04 -4.49 -33.13
N PHE A 606 -1.20 -4.01 -33.01
CA PHE A 606 -1.47 -2.65 -32.54
C PHE A 606 -0.93 -2.38 -31.12
N LEU A 607 -1.07 -3.32 -30.20
CA LEU A 607 -0.57 -3.18 -28.83
C LEU A 607 0.97 -3.26 -28.80
N LYS A 608 1.55 -4.16 -29.60
CA LYS A 608 3.00 -4.27 -29.79
C LYS A 608 3.58 -2.96 -30.33
N ASN A 609 2.99 -2.41 -31.39
CA ASN A 609 3.45 -1.15 -32.00
C ASN A 609 3.35 0.03 -31.03
N LYS A 610 2.28 0.10 -30.22
CA LYS A 610 2.14 1.14 -29.19
C LYS A 610 3.24 1.04 -28.11
N GLU A 611 3.56 -0.17 -27.68
CA GLU A 611 4.62 -0.41 -26.71
C GLU A 611 6.01 -0.11 -27.28
N ILE A 612 6.25 -0.47 -28.56
CA ILE A 612 7.48 -0.12 -29.29
C ILE A 612 7.65 1.40 -29.36
N GLU A 613 6.62 2.14 -29.76
CA GLU A 613 6.64 3.61 -29.80
C GLU A 613 6.94 4.19 -28.41
N SER A 614 6.33 3.66 -27.35
CA SER A 614 6.57 4.11 -25.98
C SER A 614 8.01 3.89 -25.52
N ARG A 615 8.56 2.69 -25.73
CA ARG A 615 9.94 2.37 -25.34
C ARG A 615 10.96 3.15 -26.16
N PHE A 616 10.68 3.37 -27.44
CA PHE A 616 11.55 4.17 -28.29
C PHE A 616 11.54 5.65 -27.88
N LYS A 617 10.39 6.23 -27.54
CA LYS A 617 10.32 7.59 -26.97
C LYS A 617 11.17 7.72 -25.70
N ASN A 618 11.10 6.75 -24.79
CA ASN A 618 11.94 6.75 -23.59
C ASN A 618 13.44 6.72 -23.92
N PHE A 619 13.84 5.90 -24.89
CA PHE A 619 15.22 5.89 -25.39
C PHE A 619 15.64 7.26 -25.97
N LEU A 620 14.77 7.94 -26.71
CA LEU A 620 15.05 9.27 -27.25
C LEU A 620 15.17 10.35 -26.15
N VAL A 621 14.43 10.21 -25.05
CA VAL A 621 14.59 11.08 -23.86
C VAL A 621 15.96 10.86 -23.21
N GLU A 622 16.40 9.60 -23.05
CA GLU A 622 17.74 9.29 -22.53
C GLU A 622 18.87 9.83 -23.43
N LYS A 623 18.63 9.92 -24.74
CA LYS A 623 19.56 10.49 -25.72
C LYS A 623 19.47 12.01 -25.88
N GLN A 624 18.62 12.69 -25.09
CA GLN A 624 18.37 14.13 -25.18
C GLN A 624 17.84 14.57 -26.58
N VAL A 625 17.27 13.63 -27.35
CA VAL A 625 16.66 13.88 -28.67
C VAL A 625 15.23 14.40 -28.51
N LEU A 626 14.48 13.81 -27.57
CA LEU A 626 13.17 14.28 -27.14
C LEU A 626 13.29 14.88 -25.73
N GLN A 627 12.62 16.00 -25.49
CA GLN A 627 12.48 16.54 -24.15
C GLN A 627 11.41 15.75 -23.39
N GLU A 628 11.64 15.49 -22.10
CA GLU A 628 10.63 14.88 -21.22
C GLU A 628 9.39 15.78 -21.22
N GLN A 629 8.22 15.25 -21.60
CA GLN A 629 6.97 16.01 -21.62
C GLN A 629 6.52 16.34 -20.20
N SER A 630 7.16 17.33 -19.59
CA SER A 630 6.57 18.14 -18.55
C SER A 630 6.68 19.59 -18.98
N LYS A 631 5.52 20.20 -19.21
CA LYS A 631 5.35 21.66 -19.23
C LYS A 631 6.29 22.29 -18.20
N THR A 632 7.12 23.25 -18.63
CA THR A 632 6.98 24.71 -18.34
C THR A 632 8.31 25.45 -18.34
N GLU A 633 8.22 26.74 -18.64
CA GLU A 633 9.10 27.77 -18.09
C GLU A 633 9.43 27.47 -16.61
N ASN A 634 10.71 27.30 -16.31
CA ASN A 634 11.17 26.95 -14.97
C ASN A 634 11.15 28.19 -14.08
N TYR A 635 10.11 28.34 -13.27
CA TYR A 635 9.98 29.45 -12.31
C TYR A 635 10.91 29.21 -11.12
N PHE A 636 11.88 30.12 -10.93
CA PHE A 636 12.86 30.03 -9.86
C PHE A 636 12.33 30.62 -8.56
N VAL A 637 12.40 29.84 -7.49
CA VAL A 637 12.12 30.30 -6.13
C VAL A 637 13.36 30.08 -5.28
N GLN A 638 13.80 31.13 -4.58
CA GLN A 638 14.88 31.05 -3.61
C GLN A 638 14.41 30.30 -2.35
N ALA A 639 14.50 28.98 -2.38
CA ALA A 639 14.10 28.08 -1.31
C ALA A 639 15.11 26.92 -1.17
N SER A 640 15.18 26.30 0.01
CA SER A 640 16.04 25.14 0.27
C SER A 640 15.22 23.88 0.57
N ILE A 641 15.76 22.71 0.24
CA ILE A 641 15.12 21.43 0.55
C ILE A 641 15.47 21.02 1.98
N VAL A 642 14.44 20.77 2.80
CA VAL A 642 14.58 20.34 4.21
C VAL A 642 14.45 18.83 4.34
N GLU A 643 13.49 18.23 3.65
CA GLU A 643 13.20 16.79 3.71
C GLU A 643 12.52 16.33 2.42
N ALA A 644 12.96 15.22 1.82
CA ALA A 644 12.33 14.65 0.64
C ALA A 644 11.66 13.29 0.95
N LYS A 645 10.43 13.09 0.46
CA LYS A 645 9.68 11.83 0.50
C LYS A 645 9.29 11.42 -0.92
N ASN A 646 8.80 10.19 -1.10
CA ASN A 646 8.48 9.63 -2.41
C ASN A 646 7.59 10.52 -3.30
N ASN A 647 6.58 11.19 -2.72
CA ASN A 647 5.61 12.00 -3.48
C ASN A 647 5.63 13.50 -3.13
N SER A 648 6.41 13.93 -2.14
CA SER A 648 6.42 15.31 -1.66
C SER A 648 7.77 15.69 -1.08
N THR A 649 8.15 16.94 -1.24
CA THR A 649 9.39 17.51 -0.71
C THR A 649 9.04 18.71 0.16
N MET A 650 9.58 18.73 1.38
CA MET A 650 9.49 19.86 2.30
C MET A 650 10.53 20.90 1.89
N ILE A 651 10.06 22.09 1.55
CA ILE A 651 10.92 23.22 1.22
C ILE A 651 10.87 24.27 2.33
N ALA A 652 11.97 24.99 2.52
CA ALA A 652 12.07 26.20 3.34
C ALA A 652 12.24 27.40 2.41
N TYR A 653 11.23 28.26 2.39
CA TYR A 653 11.20 29.48 1.59
C TYR A 653 11.36 30.70 2.49
N LYS A 654 12.19 31.67 2.09
CA LYS A 654 12.36 32.92 2.81
C LYS A 654 11.77 34.08 1.99
N PRO A 655 10.60 34.60 2.36
CA PRO A 655 10.05 35.79 1.71
C PRO A 655 10.94 37.02 1.94
N GLU A 656 11.09 37.90 0.95
CA GLU A 656 11.94 39.11 1.05
C GLU A 656 11.56 40.00 2.24
N ASN A 657 10.26 40.04 2.58
CA ASN A 657 9.71 40.85 3.68
C ASN A 657 9.69 40.14 5.04
N ARG A 658 10.39 39.01 5.20
CA ARG A 658 10.37 38.21 6.44
C ARG A 658 11.77 37.76 6.85
N GLN A 659 12.09 37.90 8.15
CA GLN A 659 13.38 37.43 8.68
C GLN A 659 13.46 35.89 8.79
N GLU A 660 12.33 35.22 8.97
CA GLU A 660 12.22 33.77 9.18
C GLU A 660 11.78 33.02 7.92
N GLU A 661 12.23 31.78 7.79
CA GLU A 661 11.82 30.84 6.75
C GLU A 661 10.43 30.24 7.05
N VAL A 662 9.64 30.05 5.99
CA VAL A 662 8.36 29.35 6.00
C VAL A 662 8.56 27.97 5.40
N ARG A 663 8.05 26.93 6.08
CA ARG A 663 8.20 25.54 5.64
C ARG A 663 6.88 24.97 5.13
N LEU A 664 6.91 24.31 3.97
CA LEU A 664 5.75 23.67 3.37
C LEU A 664 6.13 22.42 2.59
N TRP A 665 5.21 21.45 2.58
CA TRP A 665 5.31 20.30 1.68
C TRP A 665 4.80 20.69 0.30
N VAL A 666 5.61 20.44 -0.71
CA VAL A 666 5.25 20.62 -2.11
C VAL A 666 5.28 19.27 -2.80
N ASN A 667 4.35 19.02 -3.72
CA ASN A 667 4.31 17.78 -4.48
C ASN A 667 5.56 17.69 -5.36
N ASN A 668 6.24 16.53 -5.39
CA ASN A 668 7.43 16.34 -6.22
C ASN A 668 7.17 16.60 -7.71
N LYS A 669 5.92 16.39 -8.16
CA LYS A 669 5.51 16.66 -9.55
C LYS A 669 5.58 18.15 -9.92
N LEU A 670 5.54 19.05 -8.93
CA LEU A 670 5.65 20.51 -9.14
C LEU A 670 7.09 20.99 -9.21
N ILE A 671 8.06 20.20 -8.74
CA ILE A 671 9.48 20.55 -8.76
C ILE A 671 10.06 20.06 -10.10
N SER A 672 10.74 20.94 -10.83
CA SER A 672 11.44 20.57 -12.07
C SER A 672 12.90 20.24 -11.80
N GLN A 673 13.62 21.12 -11.11
CA GLN A 673 15.03 20.96 -10.75
C GLN A 673 15.33 21.74 -9.46
N SER A 674 16.43 21.41 -8.79
CA SER A 674 16.92 22.13 -7.60
C SER A 674 18.43 22.29 -7.68
N ASP A 675 18.93 23.46 -7.33
CA ASP A 675 20.37 23.75 -7.24
C ASP A 675 20.73 24.36 -5.86
N GLU A 676 21.98 24.75 -5.68
CA GLU A 676 22.43 25.39 -4.42
C GLU A 676 21.85 26.80 -4.22
N LYS A 677 21.25 27.41 -5.26
CA LYS A 677 20.72 28.77 -5.23
C LYS A 677 19.21 28.80 -4.97
N GLY A 678 18.47 27.74 -5.33
CA GLY A 678 17.03 27.65 -5.13
C GLY A 678 16.40 26.42 -5.78
N ILE A 679 15.07 26.45 -5.88
CA ILE A 679 14.26 25.36 -6.46
C ILE A 679 13.46 25.93 -7.62
N TYR A 680 13.46 25.20 -8.73
CA TYR A 680 12.70 25.53 -9.91
C TYR A 680 11.39 24.74 -9.93
N PHE A 681 10.30 25.43 -10.23
CA PHE A 681 8.96 24.89 -10.23
C PHE A 681 8.35 24.90 -11.61
N LYS A 682 7.47 23.92 -11.85
CA LYS A 682 6.77 23.74 -13.11
C LYS A 682 5.55 24.65 -13.29
N ASN A 683 5.21 25.51 -12.33
CA ASN A 683 4.01 26.36 -12.44
C ASN A 683 4.11 27.52 -11.44
N GLU A 684 4.37 28.73 -11.93
CA GLU A 684 4.48 29.95 -11.11
C GLU A 684 3.22 30.24 -10.29
N LYS A 685 2.04 30.20 -10.92
CA LYS A 685 0.77 30.54 -10.24
C LYS A 685 0.48 29.57 -9.09
N GLU A 686 0.69 28.28 -9.32
CA GLU A 686 0.39 27.23 -8.33
C GLU A 686 1.38 27.27 -7.16
N ILE A 687 2.68 27.49 -7.41
CA ILE A 687 3.65 27.61 -6.33
C ILE A 687 3.43 28.88 -5.53
N ASN A 688 3.16 30.03 -6.16
CA ASN A 688 2.90 31.29 -5.44
C ASN A 688 1.65 31.17 -4.54
N LYS A 689 0.56 30.56 -5.02
CA LYS A 689 -0.62 30.26 -4.19
C LYS A 689 -0.29 29.39 -2.97
N LEU A 690 0.59 28.39 -3.13
CA LEU A 690 1.03 27.54 -2.02
C LEU A 690 1.92 28.29 -1.01
N LEU A 691 2.81 29.15 -1.52
CA LEU A 691 3.67 30.00 -0.69
C LEU A 691 2.84 31.01 0.11
N ASP A 692 1.88 31.68 -0.52
CA ASP A 692 0.99 32.64 0.13
C ASP A 692 0.15 31.97 1.23
N LYS A 693 -0.47 30.81 0.94
CA LYS A 693 -1.21 30.03 1.95
C LYS A 693 -0.31 29.57 3.10
N ALA A 694 0.95 29.22 2.82
CA ALA A 694 1.90 28.84 3.87
C ALA A 694 2.32 30.03 4.74
N ILE A 695 2.49 31.21 4.15
CA ILE A 695 2.76 32.47 4.86
C ILE A 695 1.57 32.84 5.75
N GLU A 696 0.36 32.82 5.20
CA GLU A 696 -0.88 33.13 5.93
C GLU A 696 -1.08 32.16 7.10
N ARG A 697 -0.92 30.85 6.86
CA ARG A 697 -0.97 29.81 7.90
C ARG A 697 0.05 30.07 9.01
N ASP A 698 1.30 30.37 8.67
CA ASP A 698 2.34 30.61 9.68
C ASP A 698 2.10 31.92 10.44
N ASN A 699 1.53 32.94 9.79
CA ASN A 699 1.11 34.19 10.43
C ASN A 699 -0.04 33.95 11.41
N GLU A 700 -1.08 33.22 11.01
CA GLU A 700 -2.19 32.85 11.89
C GLU A 700 -1.71 31.99 13.07
N ARG A 701 -0.84 31.01 12.81
CA ARG A 701 -0.33 30.10 13.86
C ARG A 701 0.53 30.86 14.88
N LYS A 702 1.47 31.69 14.42
CA LYS A 702 2.40 32.44 15.29
C LYS A 702 1.77 33.66 15.95
N GLN A 703 0.48 33.92 15.72
CA GLN A 703 -0.25 34.93 16.48
C GLN A 703 -0.13 34.63 17.97
N ILE A 704 0.42 35.59 18.73
CA ILE A 704 0.50 35.48 20.18
C ILE A 704 -0.88 35.82 20.73
N VAL A 705 -1.47 34.88 21.45
CA VAL A 705 -2.78 35.04 22.08
C VAL A 705 -2.64 34.90 23.59
N LYS A 706 -3.54 35.58 24.28
CA LYS A 706 -3.68 35.49 25.73
C LYS A 706 -4.28 34.13 26.09
N ILE A 707 -3.76 33.50 27.14
CA ILE A 707 -4.35 32.29 27.71
C ILE A 707 -5.46 32.71 28.65
N ASP A 708 -6.68 32.27 28.38
CA ASP A 708 -7.81 32.40 29.30
C ASP A 708 -7.85 31.18 30.23
N PHE A 709 -7.83 31.42 31.54
CA PHE A 709 -7.81 30.39 32.57
C PHE A 709 -8.50 30.88 33.85
N SER A 710 -9.08 29.97 34.61
CA SER A 710 -9.68 30.23 35.93
C SER A 710 -8.70 30.00 37.08
N LYS A 711 -7.71 29.11 36.91
CA LYS A 711 -6.66 28.82 37.89
C LYS A 711 -5.36 28.39 37.22
N VAL A 712 -4.23 28.73 37.83
CA VAL A 712 -2.89 28.28 37.39
C VAL A 712 -2.08 27.70 38.56
N GLU A 713 -1.37 26.61 38.32
CA GLU A 713 -0.46 25.95 39.26
C GLU A 713 0.91 25.73 38.61
N THR A 714 1.97 25.62 39.42
CA THR A 714 3.32 25.31 38.93
C THR A 714 3.77 23.92 39.38
N GLU A 715 4.31 23.13 38.45
CA GLU A 715 4.82 21.78 38.71
C GLU A 715 6.26 21.65 38.20
N ASP A 716 7.18 21.23 39.06
CA ASP A 716 8.56 20.92 38.66
C ASP A 716 8.63 19.51 38.07
N LYS A 717 9.05 19.39 36.81
CA LYS A 717 9.24 18.09 36.15
C LYS A 717 10.72 17.80 35.90
N LYS A 718 11.11 16.55 36.17
CA LYS A 718 12.43 16.01 35.80
C LYS A 718 12.27 15.06 34.64
N HIS A 719 12.97 15.32 33.54
CA HIS A 719 13.12 14.38 32.45
C HIS A 719 14.60 14.19 32.15
N LYS A 720 15.14 13.01 32.48
CA LYS A 720 16.60 12.74 32.53
C LYS A 720 17.31 13.68 33.54
N GLU A 721 18.44 14.29 33.17
CA GLU A 721 19.27 15.15 34.03
C GLU A 721 18.78 16.62 34.09
N GLU A 722 17.78 17.00 33.28
CA GLU A 722 17.24 18.36 33.25
C GLU A 722 15.95 18.49 34.07
N SER A 723 15.91 19.50 34.94
CA SER A 723 14.71 19.97 35.63
C SER A 723 14.14 21.19 34.93
N TYR A 724 12.85 21.18 34.60
CA TYR A 724 12.15 22.31 34.01
C TYR A 724 10.81 22.55 34.71
N LYS A 725 10.38 23.81 34.71
CA LYS A 725 9.15 24.26 35.34
C LYS A 725 8.00 24.25 34.34
N ASN A 726 6.88 23.65 34.73
CA ASN A 726 5.65 23.65 33.96
C ASN A 726 4.58 24.49 34.67
N PHE A 727 3.81 25.22 33.88
CA PHE A 727 2.56 25.84 34.31
C PHE A 727 1.41 24.92 33.92
N VAL A 728 0.45 24.77 34.82
CA VAL A 728 -0.74 23.94 34.69
C VAL A 728 -1.94 24.87 34.77
N PHE A 729 -2.64 25.02 33.66
CA PHE A 729 -3.79 25.89 33.52
C PHE A 729 -5.07 25.08 33.65
N TYR A 730 -6.04 25.66 34.33
CA TYR A 730 -7.42 25.21 34.40
C TYR A 730 -8.28 26.25 33.71
N ALA A 731 -9.04 25.84 32.71
CA ALA A 731 -9.92 26.73 31.95
C ALA A 731 -11.32 26.15 31.85
N ASP A 732 -12.33 26.99 31.83
CA ASP A 732 -13.70 26.56 31.62
C ASP A 732 -13.91 26.28 30.12
N ALA A 733 -14.55 25.16 29.80
CA ALA A 733 -14.84 24.77 28.43
C ALA A 733 -16.36 24.63 28.26
N PRO A 734 -16.97 25.28 27.24
CA PRO A 734 -18.40 25.14 26.97
C PRO A 734 -18.82 23.67 26.82
N GLY A 735 -19.89 23.29 27.53
CA GLY A 735 -20.46 21.95 27.47
C GLY A 735 -19.81 20.89 28.39
N LEU A 736 -18.80 21.26 29.18
CA LEU A 736 -18.20 20.40 30.21
C LEU A 736 -18.50 20.92 31.62
N SER A 737 -18.79 20.02 32.55
CA SER A 737 -19.11 20.37 33.94
C SER A 737 -17.88 20.66 34.80
N GLU A 738 -16.73 20.08 34.47
CA GLU A 738 -15.45 20.33 35.12
C GLU A 738 -14.50 21.14 34.21
N PRO A 739 -13.65 22.03 34.79
CA PRO A 739 -12.67 22.78 34.02
C PRO A 739 -11.64 21.85 33.36
N ILE A 740 -11.28 22.15 32.12
CA ILE A 740 -10.23 21.43 31.39
C ILE A 740 -8.86 21.76 31.97
N LYS A 741 -7.98 20.75 32.01
CA LYS A 741 -6.62 20.87 32.55
C LYS A 741 -5.59 20.66 31.45
N PHE A 742 -4.71 21.64 31.23
CA PHE A 742 -3.59 21.52 30.29
C PHE A 742 -2.31 22.12 30.84
N SER A 743 -1.15 21.58 30.41
CA SER A 743 0.17 22.01 30.89
C SER A 743 1.06 22.50 29.76
N ILE A 744 1.74 23.62 30.03
CA ILE A 744 2.65 24.31 29.12
C ILE A 744 3.98 24.53 29.85
N LYS A 745 5.10 24.39 29.12
CA LYS A 745 6.44 24.65 29.65
C LYS A 745 6.67 26.15 29.82
N GLU A 746 7.41 26.54 30.85
CA GLU A 746 7.75 27.96 31.07
C GLU A 746 8.45 28.60 29.86
N SER A 747 9.32 27.87 29.17
CA SER A 747 10.03 28.36 27.97
C SER A 747 9.13 28.73 26.78
N ASP A 748 7.89 28.20 26.75
CA ASP A 748 6.92 28.45 25.68
C ASP A 748 5.94 29.60 26.02
N LEU A 749 6.03 30.17 27.24
CA LEU A 749 5.13 31.19 27.76
C LEU A 749 5.81 32.56 27.80
N LYS A 750 5.07 33.60 27.45
CA LYS A 750 5.41 34.98 27.78
C LYS A 750 4.51 35.43 28.92
N GLN A 751 5.10 35.77 30.06
CA GLN A 751 4.36 36.28 31.20
C GLN A 751 4.51 37.80 31.27
N GLU A 752 3.40 38.52 31.26
CA GLU A 752 3.36 39.97 31.51
C GLU A 752 2.40 40.21 32.68
N GLY A 753 2.95 40.44 33.87
CA GLY A 753 2.18 40.51 35.12
C GLY A 753 1.49 39.18 35.44
N ASP A 754 0.16 39.22 35.64
CA ASP A 754 -0.68 38.05 35.91
C ASP A 754 -1.24 37.39 34.63
N GLN A 755 -0.85 37.89 33.45
CA GLN A 755 -1.33 37.38 32.16
C GLN A 755 -0.27 36.52 31.48
N PHE A 756 -0.71 35.43 30.88
CA PHE A 756 0.15 34.49 30.15
C PHE A 756 -0.22 34.52 28.67
N TYR A 757 0.79 34.55 27.83
CA TYR A 757 0.66 34.58 26.38
C TYR A 757 1.43 33.44 25.74
N ILE A 758 0.90 32.90 24.65
CA ILE A 758 1.49 31.81 23.88
C ILE A 758 1.09 31.92 22.41
N GLU A 759 1.85 31.28 21.53
CA GLU A 759 1.45 31.07 20.14
C GLU A 759 0.10 30.33 20.05
N LYS A 760 -0.85 30.88 19.30
CA LYS A 760 -2.22 30.41 19.17
C LYS A 760 -2.33 28.92 18.86
N TYR A 761 -1.56 28.41 17.90
CA TYR A 761 -1.62 26.98 17.56
C TYR A 761 -1.17 26.05 18.70
N LYS A 762 -0.23 26.49 19.55
CA LYS A 762 0.21 25.71 20.73
C LYS A 762 -0.92 25.68 21.75
N LEU A 763 -1.62 26.80 21.95
CA LEU A 763 -2.78 26.87 22.83
C LEU A 763 -3.93 26.00 22.30
N ASP A 764 -4.34 26.21 21.06
CA ASP A 764 -5.45 25.51 20.42
C ASP A 764 -5.27 23.99 20.51
N ASN A 765 -4.08 23.47 20.19
CA ASN A 765 -3.79 22.04 20.27
C ASN A 765 -3.88 21.51 21.73
N LYS A 766 -3.39 22.28 22.70
CA LYS A 766 -3.45 21.90 24.13
C LYS A 766 -4.88 21.92 24.64
N VAL A 767 -5.65 22.95 24.30
CA VAL A 767 -7.06 23.10 24.65
C VAL A 767 -7.88 22.00 23.99
N GLU A 768 -7.74 21.77 22.68
CA GLU A 768 -8.45 20.72 21.95
C GLU A 768 -8.20 19.32 22.54
N THR A 769 -6.95 19.03 22.88
CA THR A 769 -6.58 17.76 23.54
C THR A 769 -7.22 17.65 24.92
N ALA A 770 -7.25 18.74 25.69
CA ALA A 770 -7.83 18.77 27.03
C ALA A 770 -9.36 18.69 27.00
N VAL A 771 -10.02 19.32 26.01
CA VAL A 771 -11.46 19.19 25.76
C VAL A 771 -11.81 17.75 25.40
N LYS A 772 -11.08 17.11 24.46
CA LYS A 772 -11.29 15.68 24.14
C LYS A 772 -11.18 14.79 25.38
N PHE A 773 -10.18 15.04 26.22
CA PHE A 773 -10.03 14.31 27.48
C PHE A 773 -11.19 14.57 28.45
N GLY A 774 -11.67 15.82 28.55
CA GLY A 774 -12.84 16.20 29.34
C GLY A 774 -14.11 15.48 28.88
N ILE A 775 -14.36 15.43 27.57
CA ILE A 775 -15.49 14.68 26.97
C ILE A 775 -15.42 13.21 27.38
N THR A 776 -14.25 12.58 27.23
CA THR A 776 -14.07 11.18 27.62
C THR A 776 -14.35 10.96 29.11
N LYS A 777 -13.90 11.87 29.96
CA LYS A 777 -14.04 11.75 31.41
C LYS A 777 -15.50 11.87 31.86
N GLU A 778 -16.26 12.79 31.27
CA GLU A 778 -17.64 13.07 31.66
C GLU A 778 -18.66 12.15 30.98
N PHE A 779 -18.47 11.87 29.68
CA PHE A 779 -19.45 11.15 28.86
C PHE A 779 -18.97 9.76 28.41
N GLY A 780 -17.75 9.35 28.75
CA GLY A 780 -17.16 8.11 28.25
C GLY A 780 -16.70 8.22 26.79
N ASN A 781 -16.47 7.08 26.14
CA ASN A 781 -15.94 7.05 24.77
C ASN A 781 -17.05 7.15 23.72
N VAL A 782 -17.81 8.25 23.76
CA VAL A 782 -19.02 8.46 22.95
C VAL A 782 -18.78 8.23 21.45
N LYS A 783 -17.61 8.63 20.93
CA LYS A 783 -17.27 8.41 19.52
C LYS A 783 -17.13 6.92 19.17
N ASP A 784 -16.57 6.11 20.08
CA ASP A 784 -16.49 4.65 19.90
C ASP A 784 -17.85 4.00 20.07
N ASP A 785 -18.69 4.51 20.98
CA ASP A 785 -20.05 4.02 21.21
C ASP A 785 -20.94 4.26 19.98
N ILE A 786 -20.97 5.48 19.45
CA ILE A 786 -21.65 5.82 18.19
C ILE A 786 -21.14 4.96 17.04
N LYS A 787 -19.82 4.75 16.95
CA LYS A 787 -19.22 3.85 15.96
C LYS A 787 -19.76 2.43 16.10
N ASN A 788 -19.81 1.89 17.32
CA ASN A 788 -20.30 0.54 17.59
C ASN A 788 -21.81 0.40 17.34
N GLU A 789 -22.60 1.44 17.57
CA GLU A 789 -24.03 1.51 17.22
C GLU A 789 -24.25 1.48 15.71
N VAL A 790 -23.54 2.34 14.96
CA VAL A 790 -23.61 2.37 13.50
C VAL A 790 -23.20 1.00 12.92
N TRP A 791 -22.18 0.36 13.47
CA TRP A 791 -21.79 -0.99 13.06
C TRP A 791 -22.89 -2.02 13.34
N LYS A 792 -23.53 -1.99 14.52
CA LYS A 792 -24.67 -2.87 14.84
C LYS A 792 -25.86 -2.67 13.91
N GLU A 793 -26.20 -1.42 13.59
CA GLU A 793 -27.28 -1.09 12.66
C GLU A 793 -27.03 -1.64 11.25
N LYS A 794 -25.75 -1.78 10.86
CA LYS A 794 -25.33 -2.38 9.59
C LYS A 794 -25.14 -3.89 9.66
N GLY A 795 -25.49 -4.53 10.77
CA GLY A 795 -25.48 -5.99 10.93
C GLY A 795 -24.16 -6.58 11.44
N PHE A 796 -23.21 -5.75 11.88
CA PHE A 796 -21.93 -6.22 12.46
C PHE A 796 -22.04 -6.48 13.96
N ASP A 797 -21.27 -7.44 14.47
CA ASP A 797 -21.25 -7.75 15.91
C ASP A 797 -20.17 -6.94 16.62
N THR A 798 -20.60 -6.05 17.51
CA THR A 798 -19.69 -5.23 18.34
C THR A 798 -19.66 -5.64 19.80
N THR A 799 -20.10 -6.86 20.11
CA THR A 799 -20.01 -7.45 21.45
C THR A 799 -18.54 -7.51 21.90
N LYS A 800 -18.26 -6.99 23.09
CA LYS A 800 -16.91 -6.98 23.69
C LYS A 800 -16.84 -7.99 24.83
N ARG A 801 -15.67 -8.61 25.03
CA ARG A 801 -15.35 -9.47 26.17
C ARG A 801 -13.97 -9.14 26.74
N LYS A 802 -13.73 -9.53 27.99
CA LYS A 802 -12.40 -9.41 28.60
C LYS A 802 -11.39 -10.31 27.90
N ILE A 803 -10.16 -9.82 27.81
CA ILE A 803 -9.03 -10.56 27.27
C ILE A 803 -8.62 -11.69 28.24
N THR A 804 -8.22 -12.82 27.67
CA THR A 804 -7.73 -14.01 28.40
C THR A 804 -6.32 -14.37 27.96
N GLY A 805 -5.66 -15.29 28.66
CA GLY A 805 -4.33 -15.79 28.29
C GLY A 805 -4.28 -16.37 26.87
N LYS A 806 -5.38 -16.96 26.41
CA LYS A 806 -5.51 -17.49 25.04
C LYS A 806 -5.49 -16.41 23.97
N ASP A 807 -5.85 -15.18 24.29
CA ASP A 807 -5.90 -14.06 23.33
C ASP A 807 -4.56 -13.35 23.19
N LEU A 808 -3.59 -13.67 24.05
CA LEU A 808 -2.23 -13.17 23.98
C LEU A 808 -1.48 -13.85 22.84
N MET A 809 -0.55 -13.13 22.20
CA MET A 809 0.47 -13.75 21.35
C MET A 809 1.77 -13.81 22.13
N TYR A 810 2.15 -14.98 22.62
CA TYR A 810 3.45 -15.17 23.25
C TYR A 810 4.14 -16.43 22.77
N TYR A 811 5.47 -16.40 22.82
CA TYR A 811 6.33 -17.55 22.62
C TYR A 811 7.21 -17.69 23.84
N ALA A 812 7.13 -18.85 24.49
CA ALA A 812 7.86 -19.18 25.68
C ALA A 812 8.81 -20.34 25.43
N LYS A 813 9.92 -20.38 26.17
CA LYS A 813 10.89 -21.46 26.12
C LYS A 813 11.40 -21.78 27.52
N ILE A 814 11.54 -23.06 27.82
CA ILE A 814 12.08 -23.53 29.09
C ILE A 814 13.59 -23.70 28.94
N GLU A 815 14.35 -22.94 29.73
CA GLU A 815 15.81 -23.09 29.85
C GLU A 815 16.14 -23.91 31.11
N THR A 816 17.14 -24.77 31.00
CA THR A 816 17.56 -25.69 32.06
C THR A 816 18.91 -25.32 32.67
N GLU A 817 19.63 -24.37 32.07
CA GLU A 817 20.95 -23.94 32.51
C GLU A 817 21.01 -22.42 32.75
N ARG A 818 21.87 -22.00 33.68
CA ARG A 818 22.20 -20.58 33.85
C ARG A 818 23.70 -20.41 33.91
N LYS A 819 24.21 -19.29 33.41
CA LYS A 819 25.63 -18.93 33.50
C LYS A 819 25.84 -17.70 34.39
N TYR A 820 26.99 -17.64 35.06
CA TYR A 820 27.43 -16.43 35.75
C TYR A 820 27.82 -15.34 34.74
N ASN A 821 27.28 -14.14 34.91
CA ASN A 821 27.60 -13.00 34.03
C ASN A 821 28.56 -12.00 34.71
N HIS A 822 29.17 -11.09 33.95
CA HIS A 822 30.07 -10.05 34.50
C HIS A 822 29.45 -9.16 35.59
N LYS A 823 28.12 -9.06 35.68
CA LYS A 823 27.41 -8.25 36.68
C LYS A 823 27.12 -9.01 37.97
N ASP A 824 27.30 -10.33 37.98
CA ASP A 824 27.06 -11.14 39.18
C ASP A 824 28.06 -10.77 40.28
N LYS A 825 27.55 -10.53 41.49
CA LYS A 825 28.37 -10.06 42.64
C LYS A 825 29.57 -10.97 42.92
N ALA A 826 29.42 -12.28 42.71
CA ALA A 826 30.49 -13.24 42.90
C ALA A 826 31.60 -13.08 41.85
N VAL A 827 31.24 -12.90 40.57
CA VAL A 827 32.19 -12.64 39.47
C VAL A 827 32.92 -11.32 39.70
N ILE A 828 32.21 -10.24 40.06
CA ILE A 828 32.83 -8.93 40.33
C ILE A 828 33.86 -9.02 41.47
N LYS A 829 33.56 -9.81 42.52
CA LYS A 829 34.48 -10.01 43.65
C LYS A 829 35.68 -10.89 43.28
N ASN A 830 35.47 -11.95 42.52
CA ASN A 830 36.53 -12.87 42.14
C ASN A 830 37.47 -12.28 41.07
N LYS A 831 36.97 -11.44 40.16
CA LYS A 831 37.74 -10.86 39.05
C LYS A 831 39.08 -10.21 39.45
N PRO A 832 39.15 -9.29 40.43
CA PRO A 832 40.43 -8.71 40.87
C PRO A 832 41.34 -9.71 41.59
N ILE A 833 40.76 -10.70 42.28
CA ILE A 833 41.53 -11.74 42.99
C ILE A 833 42.20 -12.67 41.97
N LEU A 834 41.45 -13.11 40.95
CA LEU A 834 41.94 -13.95 39.86
C LEU A 834 43.02 -13.24 39.03
N ALA A 835 42.88 -11.93 38.79
CA ALA A 835 43.92 -11.15 38.11
C ALA A 835 45.23 -11.14 38.90
N LYS A 836 45.17 -10.92 40.22
CA LYS A 836 46.34 -10.97 41.11
C LYS A 836 46.95 -12.37 41.20
N ILE A 837 46.13 -13.42 41.23
CA ILE A 837 46.61 -14.80 41.20
C ILE A 837 47.38 -15.05 39.90
N LYS A 838 46.84 -14.63 38.75
CA LYS A 838 47.51 -14.78 37.45
C LYS A 838 48.85 -14.02 37.40
N GLU A 839 48.88 -12.79 37.91
CA GLU A 839 50.11 -12.00 38.03
C GLU A 839 51.18 -12.70 38.89
N TYR A 840 50.78 -13.29 40.02
CA TYR A 840 51.67 -14.05 40.90
C TYR A 840 52.08 -15.42 40.32
N GLN A 841 51.28 -16.01 39.45
CA GLN A 841 51.64 -17.24 38.73
C GLN A 841 52.71 -17.00 37.66
N GLU A 842 52.73 -15.81 37.06
CA GLU A 842 53.71 -15.40 36.04
C GLU A 842 55.03 -14.90 36.65
N SER A 843 55.06 -14.64 37.96
CA SER A 843 56.24 -14.22 38.72
C SER A 843 57.22 -15.36 39.00
N LYS A 844 58.53 -15.08 38.92
CA LYS A 844 59.60 -16.05 39.29
C LYS A 844 59.91 -16.08 40.80
N ASN A 845 59.20 -15.31 41.62
CA ASN A 845 59.47 -15.20 43.05
C ASN A 845 58.88 -16.41 43.83
N PRO A 846 59.70 -17.18 44.58
CA PRO A 846 59.23 -18.33 45.34
C PRO A 846 58.16 -18.01 46.41
N PHE A 847 58.15 -16.77 46.95
CA PHE A 847 57.20 -16.36 47.99
C PHE A 847 55.78 -16.11 47.46
N ASP A 848 55.59 -16.01 46.14
CA ASP A 848 54.28 -15.75 45.56
C ASP A 848 53.36 -16.98 45.60
N LYS A 849 53.92 -18.20 45.76
CA LYS A 849 53.13 -19.44 45.98
C LYS A 849 52.29 -19.40 47.27
N MET A 850 52.83 -18.83 48.36
CA MET A 850 52.07 -18.66 49.60
C MET A 850 50.93 -17.63 49.45
N LYS A 851 51.19 -16.53 48.76
CA LYS A 851 50.18 -15.48 48.50
C LYS A 851 49.05 -15.98 47.59
N ILE A 852 49.36 -16.82 46.60
CA ILE A 852 48.35 -17.48 45.76
C ILE A 852 47.40 -18.31 46.63
N GLY A 853 47.93 -19.13 47.55
CA GLY A 853 47.09 -19.96 48.43
C GLY A 853 46.16 -19.16 49.35
N ASP A 854 46.58 -17.98 49.81
CA ASP A 854 45.73 -17.09 50.61
C ASP A 854 44.67 -16.35 49.77
N LEU A 855 45.00 -16.01 48.52
CA LEU A 855 44.05 -15.42 47.58
C LEU A 855 43.01 -16.44 47.08
N GLU A 856 43.42 -17.70 46.85
CA GLU A 856 42.51 -18.78 46.44
C GLU A 856 41.44 -19.08 47.48
N LYS A 857 41.77 -18.98 48.78
CA LYS A 857 40.79 -19.12 49.88
C LYS A 857 39.74 -18.01 49.91
N GLN A 858 40.03 -16.85 49.31
CA GLN A 858 39.09 -15.72 49.24
C GLN A 858 38.13 -15.80 48.05
N LEU A 859 38.39 -16.70 47.09
CA LEU A 859 37.54 -16.88 45.92
C LEU A 859 36.21 -17.51 46.32
N LEU A 860 35.13 -16.90 45.83
CA LEU A 860 33.78 -17.43 45.98
C LEU A 860 33.58 -18.61 45.02
N LYS A 861 33.06 -19.71 45.55
CA LYS A 861 32.79 -20.94 44.81
C LYS A 861 31.29 -21.19 44.68
N ASP A 862 30.89 -21.87 43.62
CA ASP A 862 29.52 -22.34 43.45
C ASP A 862 29.20 -23.36 44.54
N LYS A 863 27.99 -23.27 45.11
CA LYS A 863 27.62 -24.08 46.28
C LYS A 863 27.38 -25.55 45.95
N TYR A 864 27.03 -25.86 44.70
CA TYR A 864 26.69 -27.21 44.27
C TYR A 864 27.87 -27.86 43.54
N THR A 865 28.55 -27.13 42.65
CA THR A 865 29.69 -27.69 41.90
C THR A 865 31.02 -27.58 42.64
N GLY A 866 31.15 -26.64 43.59
CA GLY A 866 32.41 -26.36 44.28
C GLY A 866 33.45 -25.64 43.42
N GLU A 867 33.12 -25.28 42.18
CA GLU A 867 34.02 -24.60 41.25
C GLU A 867 34.13 -23.10 41.56
N ILE A 868 35.27 -22.49 41.22
CA ILE A 868 35.50 -21.05 41.38
C ILE A 868 34.60 -20.28 40.42
N ILE A 869 33.80 -19.35 40.95
CA ILE A 869 32.85 -18.58 40.14
C ILE A 869 33.61 -17.61 39.24
N THR A 870 33.54 -17.85 37.93
CA THR A 870 34.05 -16.99 36.85
C THR A 870 32.94 -16.60 35.88
N GLU A 871 33.19 -15.60 35.04
CA GLU A 871 32.25 -15.25 33.96
C GLU A 871 32.13 -16.42 32.97
N GLY A 872 30.90 -16.79 32.62
CA GLY A 872 30.60 -17.91 31.71
C GLY A 872 30.45 -19.27 32.39
N LEU A 873 30.84 -19.42 33.66
CA LEU A 873 30.66 -20.66 34.42
C LEU A 873 29.17 -21.00 34.56
N LYS A 874 28.79 -22.26 34.35
CA LYS A 874 27.42 -22.75 34.59
C LYS A 874 27.13 -22.75 36.09
N LYS A 875 25.95 -22.25 36.48
CA LYS A 875 25.47 -22.28 37.85
C LYS A 875 25.08 -23.71 38.20
N GLY A 876 25.51 -24.20 39.35
CA GLY A 876 25.11 -25.52 39.83
C GLY A 876 23.66 -25.56 40.31
N GLY A 877 23.17 -26.74 40.65
CA GLY A 877 21.79 -26.96 41.12
C GLY A 877 20.76 -27.03 39.99
N LEU A 878 19.48 -26.96 40.34
CA LEU A 878 18.39 -26.98 39.36
C LEU A 878 18.19 -25.57 38.82
N ASN A 879 18.12 -25.43 37.50
CA ASN A 879 18.08 -24.13 36.85
C ASN A 879 16.89 -23.97 35.88
N TYR A 880 15.83 -24.77 36.01
CA TYR A 880 14.63 -24.64 35.19
C TYR A 880 14.00 -23.24 35.32
N HIS A 881 13.77 -22.59 34.19
CA HIS A 881 13.09 -21.30 34.12
C HIS A 881 12.46 -21.03 32.77
N SER A 882 11.47 -20.14 32.75
CA SER A 882 10.73 -19.79 31.54
C SER A 882 11.11 -18.39 31.07
N HIS A 883 11.49 -18.30 29.80
CA HIS A 883 11.62 -17.05 29.07
C HIS A 883 10.41 -16.90 28.16
N ILE A 884 9.61 -15.86 28.38
CA ILE A 884 8.37 -15.61 27.65
C ILE A 884 8.55 -14.31 26.87
N VAL A 885 8.40 -14.35 25.56
CA VAL A 885 8.34 -13.16 24.71
C VAL A 885 6.89 -12.96 24.29
N VAL A 886 6.25 -11.93 24.83
CA VAL A 886 4.85 -11.59 24.58
C VAL A 886 4.76 -10.37 23.68
N SER A 887 3.92 -10.45 22.65
CA SER A 887 3.58 -9.30 21.80
C SER A 887 2.93 -8.21 22.63
N ARG A 888 3.15 -6.97 22.22
CA ARG A 888 2.44 -5.82 22.79
C ARG A 888 0.96 -5.83 22.43
N HIS A 889 0.53 -6.53 21.39
CA HIS A 889 -0.87 -6.55 20.96
C HIS A 889 -1.48 -7.95 21.08
N ASP A 890 -2.81 -7.99 21.15
CA ASP A 890 -3.57 -9.24 21.13
C ASP A 890 -3.37 -9.98 19.81
N LYS A 891 -3.61 -11.30 19.83
CA LYS A 891 -3.53 -12.14 18.63
C LYS A 891 -4.79 -12.09 17.77
N THR A 892 -5.92 -11.65 18.34
CA THR A 892 -7.27 -11.89 17.79
C THR A 892 -7.68 -10.90 16.70
N SER A 893 -7.29 -9.64 16.82
CA SER A 893 -7.80 -8.60 15.94
C SER A 893 -7.12 -8.64 14.57
N ILE A 894 -7.90 -8.81 13.50
CA ILE A 894 -7.40 -8.87 12.12
C ILE A 894 -7.00 -7.47 11.63
N ASN A 895 -7.85 -6.47 11.85
CA ASN A 895 -7.55 -5.10 11.48
C ASN A 895 -6.54 -4.48 12.47
N PRO A 896 -5.42 -3.90 11.99
CA PRO A 896 -4.43 -3.26 12.86
C PRO A 896 -4.99 -2.18 13.80
N LYS A 897 -6.11 -1.55 13.44
CA LYS A 897 -6.77 -0.48 14.22
C LYS A 897 -7.54 -0.99 15.42
N ASP A 898 -7.97 -2.25 15.41
CA ASP A 898 -8.74 -2.84 16.52
C ASP A 898 -7.85 -3.57 17.53
N LYS A 899 -6.57 -3.78 17.18
CA LYS A 899 -5.59 -4.43 18.05
C LYS A 899 -5.44 -3.68 19.37
N VAL A 900 -5.53 -4.42 20.47
CA VAL A 900 -5.50 -3.88 21.82
C VAL A 900 -4.09 -3.96 22.39
N SER A 901 -3.58 -2.83 22.86
CA SER A 901 -2.22 -2.71 23.38
C SER A 901 -2.13 -3.11 24.87
N MET A 902 -1.17 -3.98 25.18
CA MET A 902 -0.93 -4.61 26.48
C MET A 902 0.48 -4.30 26.99
N SER A 903 0.78 -3.02 27.19
CA SER A 903 2.09 -2.60 27.66
C SER A 903 2.21 -2.73 29.19
N PRO A 904 3.17 -3.52 29.72
CA PRO A 904 3.44 -3.60 31.15
C PRO A 904 4.28 -2.42 31.68
N ASN A 905 4.58 -1.43 30.83
CA ASN A 905 5.41 -0.25 31.12
C ASN A 905 4.61 1.04 31.32
N ALA A 906 3.28 1.00 31.34
CA ALA A 906 2.48 2.20 31.56
C ALA A 906 2.81 2.85 32.93
N ASN A 907 3.25 4.11 32.92
CA ASN A 907 3.73 4.83 34.12
C ASN A 907 2.60 5.20 35.10
N GLN A 908 1.35 5.21 34.66
CA GLN A 908 0.21 5.45 35.53
C GLN A 908 -0.30 4.11 36.05
N LYS A 909 -0.33 3.93 37.39
CA LYS A 909 -0.86 2.71 38.02
C LYS A 909 -2.40 2.64 37.92
N ASP A 910 -3.05 3.79 37.74
CA ASP A 910 -4.51 3.97 37.63
C ASP A 910 -4.88 5.07 36.59
N GLY A 911 -4.15 5.17 35.48
CA GLY A 911 -4.48 6.12 34.42
C GLY A 911 -5.76 5.71 33.69
N GLN A 912 -6.41 6.62 32.97
CA GLN A 912 -7.42 6.28 31.97
C GLN A 912 -6.94 6.79 30.60
N VAL A 913 -7.07 5.99 29.54
CA VAL A 913 -6.85 6.49 28.17
C VAL A 913 -8.01 7.42 27.79
N ASN A 914 -7.85 8.17 26.70
CA ASN A 914 -8.92 8.94 26.03
C ASN A 914 -10.16 8.10 25.62
N ASN A 915 -10.17 6.80 25.91
CA ASN A 915 -11.29 5.89 25.68
C ASN A 915 -11.92 5.39 27.00
N GLY A 916 -11.60 5.99 28.16
CA GLY A 916 -12.12 5.60 29.49
C GLY A 916 -11.52 4.31 30.08
N ALA A 917 -10.85 3.48 29.26
CA ALA A 917 -10.23 2.23 29.72
C ALA A 917 -9.05 2.48 30.68
N LYS A 918 -8.95 1.66 31.74
CA LYS A 918 -7.85 1.71 32.71
C LYS A 918 -6.50 1.52 32.00
N VAL A 919 -5.52 2.36 32.32
CA VAL A 919 -4.16 2.36 31.82
C VAL A 919 -3.26 2.12 33.01
N GLY A 920 -2.72 0.90 33.08
CA GLY A 920 -1.76 0.52 34.10
C GLY A 920 -1.57 -0.99 34.13
N PHE A 921 -0.36 -1.44 34.47
CA PHE A 921 -0.07 -2.83 34.79
C PHE A 921 0.67 -2.86 36.12
N ASN A 922 0.04 -3.41 37.16
CA ASN A 922 0.62 -3.42 38.50
C ASN A 922 1.63 -4.56 38.66
N ARG A 923 2.91 -4.27 38.39
CA ARG A 923 4.01 -5.26 38.45
C ARG A 923 4.22 -5.87 39.84
N ASP A 924 3.97 -5.10 40.90
CA ASP A 924 4.13 -5.57 42.28
C ASP A 924 3.03 -6.59 42.60
N GLU A 925 1.81 -6.34 42.13
CA GLU A 925 0.69 -7.28 42.24
C GLU A 925 0.89 -8.51 41.37
N PHE A 926 1.30 -8.34 40.11
CA PHE A 926 1.65 -9.47 39.24
C PHE A 926 2.72 -10.37 39.88
N SER A 927 3.78 -9.78 40.45
CA SER A 927 4.84 -10.57 41.11
C SER A 927 4.34 -11.36 42.31
N LYS A 928 3.39 -10.81 43.09
CA LYS A 928 2.75 -11.52 44.22
C LYS A 928 1.84 -12.64 43.73
N ASN A 929 1.07 -12.39 42.68
CA ASN A 929 0.13 -13.35 42.14
C ASN A 929 0.85 -14.53 41.50
N VAL A 930 2.01 -14.30 40.85
CA VAL A 930 2.88 -15.38 40.35
C VAL A 930 3.33 -16.32 41.49
N GLU A 931 3.73 -15.81 42.66
CA GLU A 931 4.06 -16.66 43.82
C GLU A 931 2.85 -17.48 44.29
N LYS A 932 1.69 -16.83 44.37
CA LYS A 932 0.43 -17.49 44.79
C LYS A 932 0.02 -18.59 43.82
N ILE A 933 0.13 -18.36 42.51
CA ILE A 933 -0.15 -19.37 41.47
C ILE A 933 0.80 -20.56 41.63
N PHE A 934 2.08 -20.33 41.89
CA PHE A 934 3.03 -21.41 42.16
C PHE A 934 2.62 -22.22 43.40
N ASP A 935 2.35 -21.54 44.50
CA ASP A 935 2.00 -22.15 45.78
C ASP A 935 0.70 -22.97 45.66
N GLU A 936 -0.30 -22.49 44.91
CA GLU A 936 -1.56 -23.21 44.67
C GLU A 936 -1.43 -24.35 43.65
N LYS A 937 -0.63 -24.17 42.59
CA LYS A 937 -0.48 -25.20 41.53
C LYS A 937 0.34 -26.38 42.02
N PHE A 938 1.43 -26.11 42.72
CA PHE A 938 2.35 -27.14 43.22
C PHE A 938 2.14 -27.47 44.69
N GLU A 939 1.17 -26.84 45.36
CA GLU A 939 0.89 -27.02 46.79
C GLU A 939 2.14 -26.77 47.66
N TYR A 940 2.90 -25.74 47.30
CA TYR A 940 4.13 -25.36 47.96
C TYR A 940 3.86 -24.47 49.18
N ASN A 941 4.22 -24.96 50.36
CA ASN A 941 4.10 -24.22 51.62
C ASN A 941 5.25 -23.21 51.77
N ARG A 942 5.15 -22.07 51.06
CA ARG A 942 6.18 -21.03 51.03
C ARG A 942 6.47 -20.43 52.42
N PRO A 943 7.72 -20.52 52.91
CA PRO A 943 8.14 -19.83 54.13
C PRO A 943 8.04 -18.30 54.02
N GLU A 944 7.73 -17.63 55.13
CA GLU A 944 7.57 -16.16 55.17
C GLU A 944 8.80 -15.40 54.62
N LYS A 945 10.00 -15.93 54.88
CA LYS A 945 11.27 -15.35 54.41
C LYS A 945 11.44 -15.37 52.89
N GLU A 946 10.68 -16.21 52.18
CA GLU A 946 10.73 -16.37 50.73
C GLU A 946 9.68 -15.51 49.99
N LYS A 947 8.70 -14.94 50.71
CA LYS A 947 7.64 -14.13 50.10
C LYS A 947 8.19 -12.85 49.49
N TYR A 948 7.70 -12.51 48.30
CA TYR A 948 8.05 -11.30 47.59
C TYR A 948 7.85 -10.04 48.44
N ALA A 949 6.75 -9.96 49.20
CA ALA A 949 6.45 -8.82 50.07
C ALA A 949 7.57 -8.57 51.10
N TYR A 950 8.02 -9.63 51.76
CA TYR A 950 9.10 -9.57 52.75
C TYR A 950 10.44 -9.19 52.11
N LEU A 951 10.80 -9.82 50.98
CA LEU A 951 12.05 -9.52 50.26
C LEU A 951 12.07 -8.10 49.68
N ASN A 952 10.94 -7.60 49.19
CA ASN A 952 10.82 -6.25 48.65
C ASN A 952 10.92 -5.19 49.76
N GLN A 953 10.28 -5.42 50.92
CA GLN A 953 10.43 -4.56 52.10
C GLN A 953 11.88 -4.53 52.61
N GLN A 954 12.56 -5.67 52.69
CA GLN A 954 13.98 -5.70 53.05
C GLN A 954 14.84 -4.91 52.06
N LYS A 955 14.60 -5.04 50.74
CA LYS A 955 15.34 -4.28 49.71
C LYS A 955 15.13 -2.77 49.86
N LYS A 956 13.88 -2.32 50.06
CA LYS A 956 13.56 -0.90 50.30
C LYS A 956 14.23 -0.38 51.56
N GLY A 957 14.13 -1.11 52.67
CA GLY A 957 14.81 -0.76 53.92
C GLY A 957 16.34 -0.76 53.82
N LEU A 958 16.93 -1.64 53.00
CA LEU A 958 18.37 -1.60 52.71
C LEU A 958 18.75 -0.39 51.86
N SER A 959 17.95 -0.05 50.85
CA SER A 959 18.15 1.10 49.96
C SER A 959 18.04 2.41 50.74
N GLU A 960 17.05 2.54 51.62
CA GLU A 960 16.88 3.69 52.53
C GLU A 960 18.05 3.79 53.52
N LYS A 961 18.50 2.65 54.09
CA LYS A 961 19.69 2.60 54.97
C LYS A 961 21.00 2.92 54.24
N VAL A 962 21.11 2.63 52.95
CA VAL A 962 22.27 3.01 52.11
C VAL A 962 22.21 4.49 51.74
N ALA A 963 21.03 5.02 51.43
CA ALA A 963 20.81 6.45 51.19
C ALA A 963 21.08 7.31 52.43
N THR A 964 20.74 6.82 53.63
CA THR A 964 21.08 7.49 54.90
C THR A 964 22.56 7.31 55.30
N ARG A 965 23.20 6.19 54.97
CA ARG A 965 24.65 5.98 55.22
C ARG A 965 25.59 6.79 54.32
N ALA A 966 25.12 7.32 53.20
CA ALA A 966 25.87 8.30 52.41
C ALA A 966 26.12 9.63 53.16
N LYS A 967 25.58 9.80 54.39
CA LYS A 967 25.84 10.94 55.30
C LYS A 967 26.58 10.60 56.61
N GLY A 968 27.11 9.39 56.82
CA GLY A 968 27.88 9.12 58.04
C GLY A 968 28.57 7.75 58.11
N MET A 969 29.90 7.76 58.28
CA MET A 969 30.70 6.58 58.55
C MET A 969 30.51 6.07 59.99
N LEU A 970 30.22 4.77 60.15
CA LEU A 970 31.06 3.82 60.92
C LEU A 970 30.48 2.39 60.80
N LYS A 971 31.35 1.42 60.49
CA LYS A 971 31.07 -0.02 60.44
C LYS A 971 31.63 -0.65 61.72
N GLY A 972 30.77 -1.07 62.64
CA GLY A 972 31.23 -1.74 63.88
C GLY A 972 30.29 -2.82 64.39
N GLU A 973 29.01 -2.52 64.65
CA GLU A 973 28.26 -3.34 65.62
C GLU A 973 27.07 -4.14 65.07
N ILE A 974 26.63 -3.90 63.85
CA ILE A 974 25.40 -4.50 63.31
C ILE A 974 25.54 -6.02 63.02
N LYS A 975 26.76 -6.58 63.03
CA LYS A 975 26.99 -8.00 62.76
C LYS A 975 26.70 -8.91 63.97
N LYS A 976 26.62 -8.35 65.19
CA LYS A 976 26.38 -9.13 66.43
C LYS A 976 24.90 -9.23 66.82
N GLU A 977 24.04 -8.30 66.41
CA GLU A 977 22.60 -8.36 66.72
C GLU A 977 21.84 -9.39 65.86
N ILE A 978 22.26 -9.56 64.60
CA ILE A 978 21.55 -10.40 63.62
C ILE A 978 21.77 -11.90 63.89
N MET A 979 22.74 -12.28 64.72
CA MET A 979 22.97 -13.68 65.14
C MET A 979 22.17 -14.09 66.38
N LYS A 980 21.39 -13.20 67.03
CA LYS A 980 20.73 -13.49 68.32
C LYS A 980 19.25 -13.88 68.26
N HIS A 981 18.59 -13.81 67.10
CA HIS A 981 17.16 -14.13 66.97
C HIS A 981 16.86 -15.20 65.92
N THR A 982 17.40 -16.41 66.11
CA THR A 982 16.82 -17.63 65.54
C THR A 982 17.02 -18.79 66.52
N GLY A 983 16.35 -18.73 67.67
CA GLY A 983 16.18 -19.85 68.57
C GLY A 983 15.04 -20.76 68.09
N MET A 984 15.38 -22.02 67.84
CA MET A 984 14.62 -23.28 67.99
C MET A 984 13.08 -23.34 67.93
N ASN A 985 12.61 -24.20 67.00
CA ASN A 985 11.92 -25.49 67.23
C ASN A 985 10.43 -25.72 66.85
N THR A 986 10.29 -26.76 65.99
CA THR A 986 9.49 -28.01 66.10
C THR A 986 8.03 -28.13 65.63
N VAL A 987 7.90 -29.05 64.64
CA VAL A 987 6.94 -30.17 64.48
C VAL A 987 5.51 -29.88 63.99
N LYS A 988 5.20 -30.39 62.79
CA LYS A 988 4.24 -31.50 62.60
C LYS A 988 4.43 -32.19 61.23
N ASN A 989 4.48 -33.52 61.30
CA ASN A 989 4.42 -34.48 60.19
C ASN A 989 2.95 -34.80 59.82
N GLU A 990 2.80 -35.41 58.63
CA GLU A 990 1.69 -36.22 58.13
C GLU A 990 0.40 -35.52 57.65
N LEU A 991 0.34 -35.30 56.33
CA LEU A 991 -0.66 -35.86 55.39
C LEU A 991 -0.25 -35.43 53.96
N ASN A 992 -0.29 -36.36 53.02
CA ASN A 992 0.16 -36.22 51.64
C ASN A 992 -0.59 -35.07 50.93
N PRO A 993 0.06 -33.95 50.51
CA PRO A 993 -0.65 -32.84 49.88
C PRO A 993 -1.06 -33.16 48.43
N ILE A 994 -0.24 -33.92 47.70
CA ILE A 994 -0.07 -33.81 46.25
C ILE A 994 -1.29 -34.34 45.46
N GLN A 995 -2.30 -33.51 45.16
CA GLN A 995 -3.44 -33.93 44.31
C GLN A 995 -3.66 -33.06 43.06
N LYS A 996 -3.47 -31.73 43.13
CA LYS A 996 -3.94 -30.84 42.05
C LYS A 996 -3.16 -30.99 40.74
N ILE A 997 -1.84 -30.82 40.77
CA ILE A 997 -0.99 -30.99 39.56
C ILE A 997 -0.91 -32.45 39.10
N LYS A 998 -1.07 -33.43 40.00
CA LYS A 998 -1.10 -34.85 39.62
C LYS A 998 -2.27 -35.15 38.70
N SER A 999 -3.44 -34.55 38.93
CA SER A 999 -4.60 -34.73 38.04
C SER A 999 -4.36 -34.17 36.63
N GLU A 1000 -3.55 -33.12 36.49
CA GLU A 1000 -3.14 -32.55 35.20
C GLU A 1000 -2.04 -33.39 34.52
N LEU A 1001 -1.10 -33.97 35.29
CA LEU A 1001 0.04 -34.74 34.77
C LEU A 1001 -0.28 -36.21 34.44
N MET A 1002 -1.13 -36.88 35.23
CA MET A 1002 -1.46 -38.30 35.03
C MET A 1002 -1.95 -38.65 33.60
N PRO A 1003 -2.86 -37.86 32.97
CA PRO A 1003 -3.31 -38.14 31.61
C PRO A 1003 -2.30 -37.72 30.53
N VAL A 1004 -1.21 -37.04 30.87
CA VAL A 1004 -0.26 -36.51 29.88
C VAL A 1004 0.63 -37.63 29.34
N PRO A 1005 0.66 -37.84 28.01
CA PRO A 1005 1.63 -38.73 27.39
C PRO A 1005 3.04 -38.14 27.53
N ILE A 1006 4.04 -38.98 27.83
CA ILE A 1006 5.45 -38.55 27.82
C ILE A 1006 6.09 -39.19 26.58
N PRO A 1007 6.80 -38.42 25.73
CA PRO A 1007 7.39 -38.95 24.52
C PRO A 1007 8.51 -39.96 24.84
N THR A 1008 8.54 -41.07 24.09
CA THR A 1008 9.60 -42.09 24.15
C THR A 1008 10.45 -42.02 22.89
N SER A 1009 11.70 -41.60 23.01
CA SER A 1009 12.62 -41.35 21.89
C SER A 1009 13.47 -42.55 21.46
N PHE A 1010 13.38 -43.70 22.15
CA PHE A 1010 14.23 -44.87 21.87
C PHE A 1010 13.54 -45.92 20.97
N PRO A 1011 14.29 -46.59 20.06
CA PRO A 1011 13.76 -47.68 19.25
C PRO A 1011 13.22 -48.80 20.13
N LYS A 1012 11.97 -49.21 19.85
CA LYS A 1012 11.16 -50.14 20.65
C LYS A 1012 11.88 -51.46 21.00
N SER A 1013 12.88 -51.92 20.23
CA SER A 1013 13.47 -53.26 20.37
C SER A 1013 14.44 -53.45 21.56
N LYS A 1014 15.32 -52.49 21.86
CA LYS A 1014 16.28 -52.60 22.98
C LYS A 1014 15.63 -52.24 24.32
N LEU A 1015 14.74 -51.24 24.31
CA LEU A 1015 13.99 -50.84 25.49
C LEU A 1015 12.91 -51.87 25.86
N ASP A 1016 12.27 -52.55 24.91
CA ASP A 1016 11.35 -53.66 25.23
C ASP A 1016 12.06 -54.82 25.94
N LEU A 1017 13.34 -55.06 25.65
CA LEU A 1017 14.16 -56.06 26.35
C LEU A 1017 14.45 -55.63 27.79
N VAL A 1018 14.77 -54.36 28.03
CA VAL A 1018 15.02 -53.81 29.37
C VAL A 1018 13.72 -53.68 30.17
N ILE A 1019 12.63 -53.19 29.57
CA ILE A 1019 11.30 -53.12 30.17
C ILE A 1019 10.73 -54.52 30.42
N LYS A 1020 10.96 -55.50 29.52
CA LYS A 1020 10.65 -56.92 29.79
C LYS A 1020 11.53 -57.48 30.90
N ALA A 1021 12.81 -57.12 30.98
CA ALA A 1021 13.69 -57.55 32.07
C ALA A 1021 13.26 -56.97 33.41
N VAL A 1022 12.91 -55.68 33.49
CA VAL A 1022 12.38 -55.03 34.70
C VAL A 1022 11.00 -55.58 35.08
N LYS A 1023 10.11 -55.85 34.10
CA LYS A 1023 8.85 -56.57 34.34
C LYS A 1023 9.06 -58.02 34.77
N MET A 1024 10.08 -58.72 34.25
CA MET A 1024 10.49 -60.07 34.69
C MET A 1024 10.99 -60.05 36.12
N VAL A 1025 11.84 -59.08 36.49
CA VAL A 1025 12.33 -58.90 37.86
C VAL A 1025 11.17 -58.59 38.80
N LYS A 1026 10.17 -57.80 38.39
CA LYS A 1026 8.95 -57.56 39.18
C LYS A 1026 8.12 -58.84 39.37
N ASN A 1027 7.98 -59.68 38.33
CA ASN A 1027 7.31 -60.99 38.45
C ASN A 1027 8.13 -62.02 39.25
N LEU A 1028 9.46 -61.87 39.32
CA LEU A 1028 10.34 -62.71 40.15
C LEU A 1028 10.38 -62.28 41.63
N VAL A 1029 10.09 -61.00 41.93
CA VAL A 1029 10.04 -60.47 43.30
C VAL A 1029 8.65 -60.68 43.95
N VAL A 1030 7.58 -60.76 43.16
CA VAL A 1030 6.23 -61.10 43.67
C VAL A 1030 6.12 -62.58 44.10
N ASP A 1031 7.01 -63.45 43.63
CA ASP A 1031 6.97 -64.89 43.95
C ASP A 1031 7.79 -65.29 45.21
N LYS A 1032 8.32 -64.32 45.96
CA LYS A 1032 8.98 -64.56 47.25
C LYS A 1032 8.58 -63.52 48.32
N GLY A 1033 7.38 -63.67 48.91
CA GLY A 1033 7.11 -63.10 50.24
C GLY A 1033 5.70 -62.60 50.52
N ILE A 1034 4.80 -63.53 50.86
CA ILE A 1034 3.88 -63.54 52.03
C ILE A 1034 3.06 -62.28 52.38
N HIS A 1035 1.72 -62.48 52.31
CA HIS A 1035 0.66 -62.01 53.23
C HIS A 1035 1.05 -61.01 54.34
N TYR A 1036 0.58 -59.77 54.25
CA TYR A 1036 -0.58 -59.21 54.99
C TYR A 1036 -0.80 -57.74 54.60
#